data_AF-A0A957GKL2-F1
#
_entry.id   AF-A0A957GKL2-F1
#
_cell.length_a   1.000
_cell.length_b   1.000
_cell.length_c   1.000
_cell.angle_alpha   90.00
_cell.angle_beta   90.00
_cell.angle_gamma   90.00
#
_symmetry.space_group_name_H-M   'P 1'
#
loop_
_entity.id
_entity.type
_entity.pdbx_description
1 polymer ?
#
loop_
_entity_poly.entity_id
_entity_poly.type
_entity_poly.pdbx_seq_one_letter_code
_entity_poly.pdbx_strand_id
1 'polypeptide(L)'
;MPYRNASHLQWGKKQGESLYTHVLNGVFILDSLRELIKLPDIEVKILFTAYTVHDINKFEEQQGSFNKLATQENIAAEIERLGLPQFFPEWRDYLADIEGLVRSHGRSTHTSGELLIPNLGLRYRLGRGRILALRYLMKATDTLDLSHALDERKHKGDFLDDFNTYLSESGLAAQYEFVAHRLTESRGLLNNVLHNAIAAHLQNQHGLIPLLFYPDGIAYLVNRTQKPALTGNDQRAAAKKAAQIIKGFSQAKFRDFINAGNQGIKVDKACLDMGIPFAGSQSIWGEIYNIVQRKSWNTVTLEAKARERAARDFAKYAALYPETAVSIRTALDNPQPLIATADMYLRKAELVRSYYIFLNKYFQKSFDDVWTHLYDLLDVPEEERPFYAFFDANYDRSYILGGRLTLSEDDIVDRIATDGAAIMDSEDSSDPNIPLLQAYLERHCIFSIGGQPQLDFQVHLQQYVNAQHKQCINCSSPFPTNEWMSGDVRGDITVQVFSNRRRGGTGAPKKYICAICQLQFLLEKLNYPDVRGEQLRYLHLFPYSFLTRPFIDALRNTFRELIESNEAITALNLDTPQALAQWIGETEQLPHFRTETKKGKPQPYGIYVPRYSDLTGNLLIFPLNPGGSNDTQKFLFALWNALVIQRHFGMKVLLSASPVPPLEKEDFGDLYVDNIPLGTRGLLPQNNYHQFKPGAEGRVEDTLPTLWQKTAHLQRLRELTFTSDDNTPRLIRALTAHPLMIYFETDRLLVAKAGSDSGGLETWLYQQAFMPVKELAQLEGGKFMKKLSQELEKVAEIAVQHNLRGSSFERSSLLYPFDEVMKKLAQDHGRTAVDRELLRAAATQDIYDHLDRLATRAGYKMTKTRAEACAAFVNSWFDNILTVYEGQTRKLIADEKLLRSAFLFYVRQQQAQAKETRS
;
A
#
# COMPACT_ATOMS: atom_id res chain seq x y z
N MET A 1 3.19 17.74 -13.76
CA MET A 1 4.35 18.10 -14.60
C MET A 1 4.53 17.05 -15.70
N PRO A 2 4.87 17.46 -16.94
CA PRO A 2 5.01 16.59 -18.12
C PRO A 2 6.01 15.43 -17.93
N TYR A 3 7.01 15.64 -17.07
CA TYR A 3 8.11 14.69 -16.82
C TYR A 3 7.76 13.40 -16.07
N ARG A 4 6.49 13.20 -15.70
CA ARG A 4 6.05 11.98 -15.01
C ARG A 4 5.71 10.81 -15.96
N ASN A 5 5.58 11.09 -17.26
CA ASN A 5 5.09 10.13 -18.25
C ASN A 5 6.08 9.00 -18.58
N ALA A 6 5.57 7.95 -19.25
CA ALA A 6 6.32 6.76 -19.66
C ALA A 6 7.50 7.05 -20.58
N SER A 7 7.30 8.01 -21.45
CA SER A 7 8.29 8.64 -22.29
C SER A 7 9.56 9.10 -21.56
N HIS A 8 9.41 9.62 -20.34
CA HIS A 8 10.46 10.28 -19.56
C HIS A 8 11.06 9.41 -18.45
N LEU A 9 10.91 8.09 -18.53
CA LEU A 9 11.64 7.16 -17.67
C LEU A 9 13.10 7.04 -18.11
N GLN A 10 14.01 7.15 -17.15
CA GLN A 10 15.44 7.08 -17.38
C GLN A 10 15.92 5.62 -17.55
N TRP A 11 17.00 5.42 -18.31
CA TRP A 11 17.65 4.13 -18.57
C TRP A 11 19.13 4.17 -18.14
N GLY A 12 19.81 3.02 -18.17
CA GLY A 12 21.21 2.91 -17.76
C GLY A 12 21.36 2.89 -16.24
N LYS A 13 22.13 3.82 -15.65
CA LYS A 13 22.38 3.80 -14.20
C LYS A 13 21.17 4.22 -13.35
N LYS A 14 20.31 5.09 -13.88
CA LYS A 14 19.07 5.57 -13.22
C LYS A 14 17.83 4.83 -13.74
N GLN A 15 17.99 3.55 -14.06
CA GLN A 15 16.98 2.76 -14.76
C GLN A 15 15.65 2.69 -13.99
N GLY A 16 14.56 3.08 -14.66
CA GLY A 16 13.20 3.01 -14.11
C GLY A 16 12.73 4.27 -13.39
N GLU A 17 13.65 5.15 -12.97
CA GLU A 17 13.32 6.42 -12.32
C GLU A 17 12.77 7.44 -13.34
N SER A 18 11.78 8.23 -12.94
CA SER A 18 11.24 9.29 -13.78
C SER A 18 12.14 10.52 -13.76
N LEU A 19 12.19 11.25 -14.88
CA LEU A 19 12.90 12.55 -14.92
C LEU A 19 12.33 13.54 -13.91
N TYR A 20 11.03 13.46 -13.61
CA TYR A 20 10.40 14.23 -12.54
C TYR A 20 11.02 13.93 -11.17
N THR A 21 11.20 12.65 -10.81
CA THR A 21 11.80 12.24 -9.54
C THR A 21 13.24 12.73 -9.44
N HIS A 22 14.02 12.58 -10.51
CA HIS A 22 15.39 13.07 -10.60
C HIS A 22 15.48 14.59 -10.34
N VAL A 23 14.61 15.38 -10.99
CA VAL A 23 14.55 16.83 -10.79
C VAL A 23 14.14 17.18 -9.36
N LEU A 24 13.11 16.50 -8.82
CA LEU A 24 12.65 16.71 -7.44
C LEU A 24 13.75 16.43 -6.42
N ASN A 25 14.44 15.29 -6.54
CA ASN A 25 15.53 14.92 -5.63
C ASN A 25 16.58 16.02 -5.59
N GLY A 26 16.99 16.52 -6.76
CA GLY A 26 18.00 17.55 -6.83
C GLY A 26 17.55 18.91 -6.28
N VAL A 27 16.33 19.35 -6.59
CA VAL A 27 15.75 20.57 -6.01
C VAL A 27 15.65 20.45 -4.49
N PHE A 28 15.20 19.31 -3.96
CA PHE A 28 15.10 19.09 -2.52
C PHE A 28 16.45 18.96 -1.81
N ILE A 29 17.48 18.45 -2.48
CA ILE A 29 18.86 18.50 -1.95
C ILE A 29 19.33 19.95 -1.86
N LEU A 30 19.16 20.73 -2.93
CA LEU A 30 19.57 22.13 -2.93
C LEU A 30 18.81 22.95 -1.87
N ASP A 31 17.51 22.69 -1.69
CA ASP A 31 16.70 23.27 -0.62
C ASP A 31 17.21 22.89 0.77
N SER A 32 17.54 21.60 0.99
CA SER A 32 18.11 21.12 2.25
C SER A 32 19.47 21.75 2.58
N LEU A 33 20.23 22.15 1.56
CA LEU A 33 21.51 22.83 1.71
C LEU A 33 21.38 24.35 1.87
N ARG A 34 20.27 24.96 1.41
CA ARG A 34 20.06 26.41 1.34
C ARG A 34 20.48 27.15 2.60
N GLU A 35 19.97 26.72 3.75
CA GLU A 35 20.24 27.34 5.06
C GLU A 35 21.69 27.14 5.51
N LEU A 36 22.26 25.95 5.23
CA LEU A 36 23.63 25.60 5.60
C LEU A 36 24.65 26.52 4.91
N ILE A 37 24.46 26.78 3.62
CA ILE A 37 25.36 27.58 2.80
C ILE A 37 24.88 29.02 2.57
N LYS A 38 23.78 29.42 3.24
CA LYS A 38 23.19 30.76 3.21
C LYS A 38 22.96 31.30 1.79
N LEU A 39 22.36 30.48 0.93
CA LEU A 39 22.08 30.89 -0.45
C LEU A 39 21.04 32.03 -0.51
N PRO A 40 21.32 33.15 -1.20
CA PRO A 40 20.34 34.20 -1.46
C PRO A 40 19.15 33.67 -2.28
N ASP A 41 17.96 34.23 -2.04
CA ASP A 41 16.72 33.80 -2.71
C ASP A 41 16.80 33.80 -4.23
N ILE A 42 17.47 34.82 -4.80
CA ILE A 42 17.66 34.92 -6.25
C ILE A 42 18.53 33.76 -6.81
N GLU A 43 19.55 33.34 -6.08
CA GLU A 43 20.41 32.22 -6.50
C GLU A 43 19.68 30.89 -6.39
N VAL A 44 18.82 30.74 -5.37
CA VAL A 44 17.93 29.57 -5.24
C VAL A 44 17.01 29.48 -6.45
N LYS A 45 16.35 30.58 -6.82
CA LYS A 45 15.47 30.63 -8.00
C LYS A 45 16.21 30.26 -9.29
N ILE A 46 17.42 30.79 -9.48
CA ILE A 46 18.26 30.48 -10.65
C ILE A 46 18.69 29.01 -10.65
N LEU A 47 19.19 28.49 -9.53
CA LEU A 47 19.62 27.09 -9.40
C LEU A 47 18.47 26.12 -9.62
N PHE A 48 17.31 26.36 -9.02
CA PHE A 48 16.15 25.46 -9.17
C PHE A 48 15.64 25.47 -10.60
N THR A 49 15.58 26.65 -11.23
CA THR A 49 15.21 26.79 -12.64
C THR A 49 16.21 26.06 -13.53
N ALA A 50 17.51 26.31 -13.35
CA ALA A 50 18.57 25.68 -14.12
C ALA A 50 18.59 24.15 -13.94
N TYR A 51 18.45 23.64 -12.71
CA TYR A 51 18.39 22.22 -12.43
C TYR A 51 17.11 21.57 -12.98
N THR A 52 15.99 22.29 -13.07
CA THR A 52 14.78 21.72 -13.68
C THR A 52 14.94 21.45 -15.19
N VAL A 53 15.76 22.25 -15.88
CA VAL A 53 15.96 22.16 -17.33
C VAL A 53 17.35 21.66 -17.73
N HIS A 54 18.19 21.24 -16.78
CA HIS A 54 19.60 20.95 -17.07
C HIS A 54 19.80 19.75 -18.00
N ASP A 55 18.88 18.78 -17.95
CA ASP A 55 18.94 17.51 -18.65
C ASP A 55 18.16 17.58 -19.98
N ILE A 56 18.29 18.70 -20.70
CA ILE A 56 17.44 19.07 -21.84
C ILE A 56 17.40 18.06 -22.99
N ASN A 57 18.47 17.27 -23.13
CA ASN A 57 18.57 16.20 -24.12
C ASN A 57 17.74 14.95 -23.79
N LYS A 58 17.07 14.91 -22.61
CA LYS A 58 16.17 13.82 -22.21
C LYS A 58 14.69 14.14 -22.52
N PHE A 59 14.41 15.26 -23.18
CA PHE A 59 13.06 15.66 -23.56
C PHE A 59 12.71 15.10 -24.96
N GLU A 60 11.50 14.54 -25.13
CA GLU A 60 11.11 13.80 -26.34
C GLU A 60 11.10 14.64 -27.62
N GLU A 61 10.80 15.93 -27.50
CA GLU A 61 10.72 16.86 -28.64
C GLU A 61 12.11 17.29 -29.14
N GLN A 62 13.18 17.00 -28.39
CA GLN A 62 14.52 17.49 -28.68
C GLN A 62 15.50 16.34 -28.98
N GLN A 63 15.58 15.97 -30.26
CA GLN A 63 16.59 15.03 -30.75
C GLN A 63 17.87 15.76 -31.16
N GLY A 64 18.98 15.50 -30.48
CA GLY A 64 20.27 16.12 -30.80
C GLY A 64 21.32 15.88 -29.75
N SER A 65 22.57 16.24 -30.06
CA SER A 65 23.62 16.28 -29.05
C SER A 65 23.33 17.40 -28.06
N PHE A 66 23.62 17.19 -26.77
CA PHE A 66 23.39 18.14 -25.69
C PHE A 66 23.83 19.57 -26.04
N ASN A 67 25.00 19.74 -26.66
CA ASN A 67 25.54 21.05 -27.05
C ASN A 67 24.70 21.83 -28.05
N LYS A 68 23.96 21.13 -28.92
CA LYS A 68 23.07 21.77 -29.89
C LYS A 68 21.72 22.13 -29.26
N LEU A 69 21.37 21.47 -28.15
CA LEU A 69 20.08 21.63 -27.48
C LEU A 69 20.14 22.66 -26.36
N ALA A 70 21.24 22.75 -25.62
CA ALA A 70 21.43 23.70 -24.52
C ALA A 70 21.72 25.14 -25.00
N THR A 71 20.87 25.68 -25.89
CA THR A 71 20.89 27.09 -26.29
C THR A 71 19.90 27.91 -25.47
N GLN A 72 20.05 29.23 -25.46
CA GLN A 72 19.15 30.12 -24.73
C GLN A 72 17.70 30.01 -25.22
N GLU A 73 17.49 29.83 -26.52
CA GLU A 73 16.14 29.72 -27.11
C GLU A 73 15.43 28.45 -26.64
N ASN A 74 16.11 27.30 -26.67
CA ASN A 74 15.52 26.04 -26.24
C ASN A 74 15.29 25.99 -24.72
N ILE A 75 16.24 26.52 -23.94
CA ILE A 75 16.09 26.65 -22.49
C ILE A 75 14.91 27.57 -22.16
N ALA A 76 14.79 28.72 -22.83
CA ALA A 76 13.67 29.64 -22.67
C ALA A 76 12.33 28.99 -23.01
N ALA A 77 12.25 28.28 -24.12
CA ALA A 77 11.04 27.57 -24.52
C ALA A 77 10.62 26.54 -23.47
N GLU A 78 11.59 25.81 -22.91
CA GLU A 78 11.32 24.81 -21.87
C GLU A 78 10.86 25.43 -20.55
N ILE A 79 11.50 26.54 -20.11
CA ILE A 79 11.10 27.28 -18.91
C ILE A 79 9.62 27.71 -19.02
N GLU A 80 9.23 28.25 -20.17
CA GLU A 80 7.84 28.66 -20.45
C GLU A 80 6.90 27.44 -20.45
N ARG A 81 7.27 26.36 -21.14
CA ARG A 81 6.47 25.11 -21.24
C ARG A 81 6.15 24.51 -19.87
N LEU A 82 7.10 24.58 -18.94
CA LEU A 82 6.95 24.05 -17.57
C LEU A 82 6.22 24.99 -16.61
N GLY A 83 5.87 26.21 -17.04
CA GLY A 83 5.24 27.19 -16.17
C GLY A 83 6.16 27.75 -15.08
N LEU A 84 7.48 27.64 -15.24
CA LEU A 84 8.46 28.21 -14.30
C LEU A 84 8.39 29.75 -14.14
N PRO A 85 7.85 30.56 -15.09
CA PRO A 85 7.62 31.97 -14.84
C PRO A 85 6.71 32.27 -13.63
N GLN A 86 5.87 31.33 -13.19
CA GLN A 86 5.07 31.49 -11.97
C GLN A 86 5.92 31.45 -10.70
N PHE A 87 7.05 30.73 -10.74
CA PHE A 87 7.98 30.59 -9.63
C PHE A 87 9.09 31.66 -9.67
N PHE A 88 9.63 31.94 -10.86
CA PHE A 88 10.70 32.91 -11.06
C PHE A 88 10.36 33.87 -12.21
N PRO A 89 9.55 34.93 -11.96
CA PRO A 89 9.11 35.84 -13.02
C PRO A 89 10.25 36.57 -13.74
N GLU A 90 11.34 36.87 -13.05
CA GLU A 90 12.48 37.61 -13.59
C GLU A 90 13.50 36.73 -14.34
N TRP A 91 13.19 35.46 -14.62
CA TRP A 91 14.15 34.50 -15.20
C TRP A 91 14.83 34.97 -16.49
N ARG A 92 14.14 35.78 -17.32
CA ARG A 92 14.66 36.30 -18.59
C ARG A 92 15.92 37.15 -18.39
N ASP A 93 15.96 37.90 -17.30
CA ASP A 93 17.11 38.73 -16.91
C ASP A 93 18.35 37.92 -16.53
N TYR A 94 18.15 36.64 -16.20
CA TYR A 94 19.15 35.70 -15.73
C TYR A 94 19.32 34.51 -16.70
N LEU A 95 18.80 34.60 -17.92
CA LEU A 95 18.83 33.50 -18.89
C LEU A 95 20.27 33.06 -19.22
N ALA A 96 21.21 34.01 -19.31
CA ALA A 96 22.61 33.71 -19.52
C ALA A 96 23.24 32.99 -18.31
N ASP A 97 22.85 33.34 -17.09
CA ASP A 97 23.27 32.66 -15.85
C ASP A 97 22.75 31.21 -15.82
N ILE A 98 21.46 31.01 -16.15
CA ILE A 98 20.82 29.70 -16.25
C ILE A 98 21.52 28.83 -17.30
N GLU A 99 21.71 29.35 -18.52
CA GLU A 99 22.41 28.65 -19.61
C GLU A 99 23.83 28.25 -19.19
N GLY A 100 24.56 29.15 -18.52
CA GLY A 100 25.91 28.86 -18.02
C GLY A 100 25.95 27.70 -17.02
N LEU A 101 24.95 27.60 -16.14
CA LEU A 101 24.83 26.49 -15.19
C LEU A 101 24.42 25.19 -15.89
N VAL A 102 23.41 25.24 -16.78
CA VAL A 102 22.96 24.09 -17.57
C VAL A 102 24.11 23.52 -18.39
N ARG A 103 24.89 24.35 -19.09
CA ARG A 103 26.02 23.87 -19.92
C ARG A 103 27.26 23.45 -19.12
N SER A 104 27.25 23.56 -17.79
CA SER A 104 28.38 23.21 -16.94
C SER A 104 28.08 22.15 -15.87
N HIS A 105 26.89 21.55 -15.91
CA HIS A 105 26.43 20.57 -14.92
C HIS A 105 27.17 19.22 -14.97
N GLY A 106 27.70 18.79 -16.12
CA GLY A 106 28.32 17.47 -16.26
C GLY A 106 29.78 17.39 -15.74
N ARG A 107 30.15 16.30 -15.04
CA ARG A 107 31.55 16.02 -14.63
C ARG A 107 32.46 15.59 -15.80
N SER A 108 31.93 14.89 -16.80
CA SER A 108 32.70 14.32 -17.92
C SER A 108 32.68 15.16 -19.20
N THR A 109 31.75 16.10 -19.33
CA THR A 109 31.55 16.92 -20.54
C THR A 109 31.38 18.38 -20.16
N HIS A 110 32.50 19.07 -19.97
CA HIS A 110 32.50 20.53 -19.84
C HIS A 110 32.27 21.17 -21.20
N THR A 111 31.06 21.68 -21.44
CA THR A 111 30.68 22.26 -22.75
C THR A 111 30.52 23.79 -22.70
N SER A 112 30.79 24.38 -21.53
CA SER A 112 30.86 25.83 -21.30
C SER A 112 32.28 26.39 -21.46
N GLY A 113 32.89 26.24 -22.63
CA GLY A 113 34.20 26.86 -22.93
C GLY A 113 34.16 28.40 -22.78
N GLU A 114 32.98 28.99 -22.93
CA GLU A 114 32.71 30.42 -22.80
C GLU A 114 32.96 30.95 -21.38
N LEU A 115 32.77 30.13 -20.33
CA LEU A 115 33.10 30.49 -18.94
C LEU A 115 34.60 30.65 -18.70
N LEU A 116 35.45 30.17 -19.62
CA LEU A 116 36.90 30.36 -19.57
C LEU A 116 37.34 31.71 -20.17
N ILE A 117 36.45 32.42 -20.87
CA ILE A 117 36.75 33.68 -21.55
C ILE A 117 36.36 34.85 -20.63
N PRO A 118 37.31 35.59 -20.04
CA PRO A 118 37.00 36.63 -19.05
C PRO A 118 36.10 37.75 -19.59
N ASN A 119 36.27 38.12 -20.86
CA ASN A 119 35.52 39.20 -21.52
C ASN A 119 34.03 38.88 -21.70
N LEU A 120 33.67 37.59 -21.73
CA LEU A 120 32.26 37.16 -21.76
C LEU A 120 31.62 37.20 -20.37
N GLY A 121 32.38 37.50 -19.31
CA GLY A 121 31.90 37.55 -17.93
C GLY A 121 30.84 38.61 -17.67
N LEU A 122 30.81 39.68 -18.46
CA LEU A 122 29.83 40.78 -18.36
C LEU A 122 28.41 40.37 -18.75
N ARG A 123 28.24 39.21 -19.41
CA ARG A 123 26.93 38.69 -19.81
C ARG A 123 26.13 38.08 -18.66
N TYR A 124 26.81 37.69 -17.57
CA TYR A 124 26.22 37.00 -16.44
C TYR A 124 25.83 38.03 -15.38
N ARG A 125 24.56 38.05 -14.99
CA ARG A 125 24.04 39.04 -14.03
C ARG A 125 24.55 38.77 -12.61
N LEU A 126 24.80 37.50 -12.26
CA LEU A 126 25.46 37.15 -10.99
C LEU A 126 26.98 37.36 -11.03
N GLY A 127 27.53 37.64 -12.21
CA GLY A 127 28.96 37.70 -12.44
C GLY A 127 29.60 36.31 -12.61
N ARG A 128 30.63 36.25 -13.45
CA ARG A 128 31.33 35.02 -13.82
C ARG A 128 31.82 34.20 -12.62
N GLY A 129 32.41 34.84 -11.62
CA GLY A 129 32.95 34.16 -10.44
C GLY A 129 31.88 33.39 -9.68
N ARG A 130 30.67 33.96 -9.56
CA ARG A 130 29.57 33.28 -8.87
C ARG A 130 29.05 32.08 -9.64
N ILE A 131 28.91 32.18 -10.96
CA ILE A 131 28.53 31.04 -11.82
C ILE A 131 29.57 29.91 -11.74
N LEU A 132 30.86 30.25 -11.69
CA LEU A 132 31.93 29.27 -11.52
C LEU A 132 31.88 28.54 -10.16
N ALA A 133 31.40 29.20 -9.10
CA ALA A 133 31.14 28.54 -7.83
C ALA A 133 29.87 27.68 -7.91
N LEU A 134 28.74 28.25 -8.32
CA LEU A 134 27.42 27.59 -8.34
C LEU A 134 27.37 26.33 -9.22
N ARG A 135 28.17 26.24 -10.28
CA ARG A 135 28.27 25.02 -11.10
C ARG A 135 28.68 23.78 -10.29
N TYR A 136 29.48 23.95 -9.23
CA TYR A 136 29.91 22.84 -8.38
C TYR A 136 28.73 22.29 -7.56
N LEU A 137 27.80 23.15 -7.13
CA LEU A 137 26.55 22.67 -6.51
C LEU A 137 25.70 21.88 -7.50
N MET A 138 25.54 22.37 -8.73
CA MET A 138 24.82 21.64 -9.79
C MET A 138 25.39 20.23 -10.00
N LYS A 139 26.72 20.14 -10.15
CA LYS A 139 27.44 18.88 -10.33
C LYS A 139 27.32 17.94 -9.15
N ALA A 140 27.48 18.48 -7.94
CA ALA A 140 27.38 17.72 -6.71
C ALA A 140 26.00 17.05 -6.66
N THR A 141 24.94 17.85 -6.82
CA THR A 141 23.55 17.38 -6.73
C THR A 141 23.21 16.34 -7.80
N ASP A 142 23.55 16.55 -9.07
CA ASP A 142 23.27 15.57 -10.14
C ASP A 142 24.03 14.25 -9.92
N THR A 143 25.28 14.32 -9.44
CA THR A 143 26.07 13.13 -9.14
C THR A 143 25.51 12.36 -7.95
N LEU A 144 25.01 13.04 -6.93
CA LEU A 144 24.52 12.42 -5.71
C LEU A 144 23.31 11.51 -5.96
N ASP A 145 22.48 11.87 -6.94
CA ASP A 145 21.30 11.10 -7.35
C ASP A 145 21.64 9.69 -7.88
N LEU A 146 22.90 9.39 -8.19
CA LEU A 146 23.40 8.04 -8.53
C LEU A 146 23.72 7.18 -7.29
N SER A 147 23.57 7.73 -6.08
CA SER A 147 23.81 7.02 -4.83
C SER A 147 22.60 6.15 -4.46
N HIS A 148 22.57 4.91 -4.97
CA HIS A 148 21.44 4.00 -4.78
C HIS A 148 21.44 3.23 -3.45
N ALA A 149 22.55 3.17 -2.71
CA ALA A 149 22.62 2.44 -1.44
C ALA A 149 23.30 3.27 -0.36
N LEU A 150 23.00 3.00 0.91
CA LEU A 150 23.56 3.74 2.04
C LEU A 150 25.09 3.63 2.10
N ASP A 151 25.63 2.44 1.84
CA ASP A 151 27.07 2.11 1.89
C ASP A 151 27.86 2.42 0.61
N GLU A 152 27.18 2.86 -0.45
CA GLU A 152 27.81 3.36 -1.67
C GLU A 152 28.73 4.56 -1.31
N ARG A 153 29.99 4.52 -1.76
CA ARG A 153 31.00 5.53 -1.37
C ARG A 153 31.45 6.45 -2.48
N LYS A 154 31.41 6.00 -3.74
CA LYS A 154 31.98 6.71 -4.87
C LYS A 154 31.19 7.97 -5.18
N HIS A 155 29.88 7.87 -5.37
CA HIS A 155 29.03 9.01 -5.71
C HIS A 155 28.86 9.98 -4.54
N LYS A 156 28.81 9.46 -3.32
CA LYS A 156 28.90 10.30 -2.11
C LYS A 156 30.24 11.04 -2.01
N GLY A 157 31.35 10.40 -2.38
CA GLY A 157 32.68 11.02 -2.44
C GLY A 157 32.76 12.11 -3.51
N ASP A 158 32.31 11.81 -4.74
CA ASP A 158 32.25 12.78 -5.84
C ASP A 158 31.40 14.01 -5.47
N PHE A 159 30.26 13.80 -4.80
CA PHE A 159 29.44 14.89 -4.24
C PHE A 159 30.23 15.75 -3.26
N LEU A 160 30.93 15.13 -2.31
CA LEU A 160 31.71 15.86 -1.30
C LEU A 160 32.86 16.66 -1.92
N ASP A 161 33.50 16.13 -2.97
CA ASP A 161 34.56 16.84 -3.69
C ASP A 161 34.01 18.14 -4.32
N ASP A 162 32.89 18.04 -5.04
CA ASP A 162 32.27 19.21 -5.68
C ASP A 162 31.68 20.18 -4.62
N PHE A 163 30.99 19.66 -3.60
CA PHE A 163 30.39 20.48 -2.56
C PHE A 163 31.44 21.24 -1.74
N ASN A 164 32.53 20.58 -1.34
CA ASN A 164 33.63 21.26 -0.62
C ASN A 164 34.39 22.23 -1.52
N THR A 165 34.46 21.97 -2.83
CA THR A 165 35.01 22.93 -3.80
C THR A 165 34.13 24.18 -3.89
N TYR A 166 32.80 24.02 -3.95
CA TYR A 166 31.87 25.15 -3.89
C TYR A 166 32.08 26.01 -2.63
N LEU A 167 32.22 25.38 -1.46
CA LEU A 167 32.45 26.09 -0.20
C LEU A 167 33.73 26.92 -0.26
N SER A 168 34.82 26.32 -0.74
CA SER A 168 36.12 27.00 -0.92
C SER A 168 36.01 28.20 -1.87
N GLU A 169 35.42 28.01 -3.06
CA GLU A 169 35.23 29.07 -4.07
C GLU A 169 34.27 30.18 -3.59
N SER A 170 33.37 29.86 -2.65
CA SER A 170 32.46 30.83 -2.03
C SER A 170 33.04 31.49 -0.78
N GLY A 171 34.31 31.24 -0.44
CA GLY A 171 34.99 31.81 0.73
C GLY A 171 34.50 31.25 2.08
N LEU A 172 33.84 30.08 2.08
CA LEU A 172 33.36 29.41 3.28
C LEU A 172 34.42 28.43 3.79
N ALA A 173 35.03 28.72 4.93
CA ALA A 173 36.06 27.90 5.57
C ALA A 173 35.46 26.68 6.31
N ALA A 174 34.75 25.82 5.58
CA ALA A 174 34.18 24.58 6.09
C ALA A 174 34.45 23.42 5.12
N GLN A 175 34.67 22.23 5.67
CA GLN A 175 34.69 20.99 4.90
C GLN A 175 33.74 20.00 5.53
N TYR A 176 32.93 19.35 4.70
CA TYR A 176 31.95 18.37 5.13
C TYR A 176 32.38 16.95 4.74
N GLU A 177 31.88 16.00 5.50
CA GLU A 177 31.92 14.58 5.19
C GLU A 177 30.58 13.91 5.51
N PHE A 178 30.38 12.70 4.98
CA PHE A 178 29.23 11.88 5.32
C PHE A 178 29.50 10.99 6.53
N VAL A 179 28.53 10.96 7.43
CA VAL A 179 28.38 9.93 8.46
C VAL A 179 27.00 9.32 8.32
N ALA A 180 26.81 8.07 8.73
CA ALA A 180 25.54 7.38 8.55
C ALA A 180 25.18 6.53 9.77
N HIS A 181 23.88 6.29 9.93
CA HIS A 181 23.39 5.15 10.71
C HIS A 181 22.63 4.18 9.82
N ARG A 182 22.69 2.90 10.15
CA ARG A 182 21.93 1.79 9.53
C ARG A 182 21.21 1.01 10.62
N LEU A 183 19.98 0.57 10.33
CA LEU A 183 19.35 -0.53 11.04
C LEU A 183 19.49 -1.79 10.17
N THR A 184 20.09 -2.85 10.70
CA THR A 184 20.35 -4.10 9.96
C THR A 184 19.12 -5.00 9.79
N GLU A 185 17.99 -4.60 10.36
CA GLU A 185 16.75 -5.36 10.31
C GLU A 185 15.57 -4.42 10.03
N SER A 186 14.59 -4.92 9.26
CA SER A 186 13.33 -4.22 9.02
C SER A 186 12.22 -4.68 9.96
N ARG A 187 11.61 -3.73 10.68
CA ARG A 187 10.46 -3.93 11.57
C ARG A 187 9.29 -3.01 11.21
N GLY A 188 9.05 -2.76 9.93
CA GLY A 188 7.88 -2.00 9.49
C GLY A 188 7.85 -0.57 10.05
N LEU A 189 6.74 -0.18 10.67
CA LEU A 189 6.55 1.17 11.25
C LEU A 189 7.52 1.48 12.39
N LEU A 190 7.93 0.48 13.16
CA LEU A 190 8.89 0.65 14.25
C LEU A 190 10.23 1.16 13.72
N ASN A 191 10.67 0.74 12.53
CA ASN A 191 11.89 1.29 11.92
C ASN A 191 11.78 2.78 11.66
N ASN A 192 10.62 3.28 11.22
CA ASN A 192 10.43 4.72 11.04
C ASN A 192 10.52 5.46 12.38
N VAL A 193 9.91 4.94 13.45
CA VAL A 193 10.05 5.52 14.80
C VAL A 193 11.52 5.60 15.21
N LEU A 194 12.27 4.51 15.04
CA LEU A 194 13.67 4.44 15.41
C LEU A 194 14.54 5.38 14.56
N HIS A 195 14.38 5.38 13.24
CA HIS A 195 15.09 6.29 12.34
C HIS A 195 14.82 7.76 12.69
N ASN A 196 13.56 8.12 12.94
CA ASN A 196 13.18 9.48 13.33
C ASN A 196 13.78 9.86 14.69
N ALA A 197 13.74 8.95 15.67
CA ALA A 197 14.31 9.18 17.00
C ALA A 197 15.83 9.35 16.95
N ILE A 198 16.54 8.51 16.19
CA ILE A 198 18.00 8.61 15.98
C ILE A 198 18.33 9.93 15.28
N ALA A 199 17.68 10.22 14.14
CA ALA A 199 17.94 11.43 13.38
C ALA A 199 17.72 12.69 14.21
N ALA A 200 16.62 12.75 14.96
CA ALA A 200 16.31 13.89 15.78
C ALA A 200 17.20 14.00 17.03
N HIS A 201 17.81 12.91 17.51
CA HIS A 201 18.84 12.96 18.56
C HIS A 201 20.16 13.49 17.98
N LEU A 202 20.63 12.90 16.87
CA LEU A 202 21.88 13.27 16.23
C LEU A 202 21.89 14.72 15.73
N GLN A 203 20.78 15.20 15.17
CA GLN A 203 20.64 16.59 14.76
C GLN A 203 20.69 17.54 15.96
N ASN A 204 19.94 17.25 17.03
CA ASN A 204 19.82 18.16 18.17
C ASN A 204 21.07 18.21 19.05
N GLN A 205 21.76 17.07 19.24
CA GLN A 205 22.92 16.99 20.13
C GLN A 205 24.25 17.25 19.41
N HIS A 206 24.35 16.81 18.16
CA HIS A 206 25.63 16.83 17.43
C HIS A 206 25.61 17.70 16.17
N GLY A 207 24.47 18.34 15.84
CA GLY A 207 24.35 19.20 14.66
C GLY A 207 24.44 18.45 13.33
N LEU A 208 24.23 17.12 13.31
CA LEU A 208 24.26 16.31 12.10
C LEU A 208 23.07 16.64 11.21
N ILE A 209 23.33 16.96 9.94
CA ILE A 209 22.31 17.38 8.98
C ILE A 209 21.88 16.17 8.15
N PRO A 210 20.67 15.61 8.35
CA PRO A 210 20.22 14.46 7.58
C PRO A 210 19.92 14.87 6.14
N LEU A 211 20.57 14.22 5.17
CA LEU A 211 20.43 14.59 3.76
C LEU A 211 19.78 13.47 2.93
N LEU A 212 20.22 12.22 3.12
CA LEU A 212 19.80 11.07 2.31
C LEU A 212 19.12 10.03 3.17
N PHE A 213 17.85 9.73 2.87
CA PHE A 213 17.03 8.80 3.63
C PHE A 213 16.84 7.52 2.83
N TYR A 214 17.54 6.46 3.23
CA TYR A 214 17.43 5.12 2.66
C TYR A 214 16.51 4.26 3.53
N PRO A 215 15.86 3.23 2.96
CA PRO A 215 14.98 2.32 3.71
C PRO A 215 15.62 1.72 4.98
N ASP A 216 16.92 1.48 4.94
CA ASP A 216 17.73 0.88 6.00
C ASP A 216 18.49 1.91 6.87
N GLY A 217 18.54 3.19 6.50
CA GLY A 217 19.37 4.16 7.23
C GLY A 217 19.37 5.59 6.69
N ILE A 218 20.12 6.47 7.35
CA ILE A 218 20.24 7.89 6.97
C ILE A 218 21.71 8.26 6.84
N ALA A 219 22.06 8.98 5.78
CA ALA A 219 23.34 9.66 5.64
C ALA A 219 23.21 11.15 5.98
N TYR A 220 24.13 11.62 6.82
CA TYR A 220 24.19 12.95 7.38
C TYR A 220 25.44 13.68 6.91
N LEU A 221 25.33 14.98 6.67
CA LEU A 221 26.47 15.86 6.55
C LEU A 221 26.94 16.31 7.93
N VAL A 222 28.25 16.25 8.15
CA VAL A 222 28.92 16.78 9.34
C VAL A 222 30.15 17.58 8.93
N ASN A 223 30.41 18.69 9.61
CA ASN A 223 31.64 19.44 9.43
C ASN A 223 32.81 18.60 9.96
N ARG A 224 33.86 18.42 9.16
CA ARG A 224 35.06 17.63 9.51
C ARG A 224 35.70 18.06 10.83
N THR A 225 35.61 19.34 11.16
CA THR A 225 36.16 19.90 12.42
C THR A 225 35.30 19.59 13.65
N GLN A 226 34.05 19.18 13.45
CA GLN A 226 33.04 18.97 14.50
C GLN A 226 32.55 17.51 14.54
N LYS A 227 33.33 16.57 13.98
CA LYS A 227 32.92 15.16 13.91
C LYS A 227 32.72 14.59 15.33
N PRO A 228 31.49 14.19 15.70
CA PRO A 228 31.24 13.63 17.02
C PRO A 228 31.74 12.18 17.11
N ALA A 229 32.11 11.76 18.32
CA ALA A 229 32.28 10.35 18.65
C ALA A 229 30.91 9.78 19.03
N LEU A 230 30.31 8.99 18.14
CA LEU A 230 29.02 8.34 18.40
C LEU A 230 29.24 7.12 19.31
N THR A 231 28.49 7.05 20.42
CA THR A 231 28.67 6.04 21.48
C THR A 231 27.37 5.32 21.82
N GLY A 232 27.43 4.31 22.70
CA GLY A 232 26.24 3.65 23.25
C GLY A 232 25.30 4.61 24.01
N ASN A 233 25.81 5.75 24.50
CA ASN A 233 24.96 6.78 25.10
C ASN A 233 24.01 7.42 24.09
N ASP A 234 24.43 7.56 22.82
CA ASP A 234 23.58 8.06 21.74
C ASP A 234 22.46 7.06 21.41
N GLN A 235 22.77 5.75 21.42
CA GLN A 235 21.78 4.69 21.26
C GLN A 235 20.75 4.73 22.40
N ARG A 236 21.21 4.90 23.65
CA ARG A 236 20.31 5.03 24.82
C ARG A 236 19.43 6.27 24.73
N ALA A 237 19.97 7.41 24.33
CA ALA A 237 19.20 8.64 24.17
C ALA A 237 18.16 8.53 23.04
N ALA A 238 18.54 7.93 21.91
CA ALA A 238 17.61 7.62 20.83
C ALA A 238 16.51 6.64 21.27
N ALA A 239 16.85 5.59 22.04
CA ALA A 239 15.87 4.65 22.60
C ALA A 239 14.87 5.36 23.53
N LYS A 240 15.34 6.27 24.40
CA LYS A 240 14.47 7.08 25.26
C LYS A 240 13.50 7.93 24.43
N LYS A 241 13.99 8.56 23.35
CA LYS A 241 13.15 9.37 22.46
C LYS A 241 12.13 8.51 21.70
N ALA A 242 12.52 7.34 21.22
CA ALA A 242 11.61 6.38 20.58
C ALA A 242 10.51 5.90 21.54
N ALA A 243 10.86 5.56 22.78
CA ALA A 243 9.90 5.18 23.82
C ALA A 243 8.90 6.30 24.11
N GLN A 244 9.38 7.56 24.20
CA GLN A 244 8.51 8.74 24.37
C GLN A 244 7.52 8.91 23.21
N ILE A 245 7.97 8.73 21.97
CA ILE A 245 7.12 8.79 20.78
C ILE A 245 6.02 7.72 20.85
N ILE A 246 6.39 6.46 21.16
CA ILE A 246 5.44 5.35 21.31
C ILE A 246 4.45 5.61 22.44
N LYS A 247 4.91 6.12 23.59
CA LYS A 247 4.07 6.47 24.73
C LYS A 247 3.04 7.55 24.38
N GLY A 248 3.45 8.56 23.59
CA GLY A 248 2.55 9.61 23.11
C GLY A 248 1.39 9.05 22.27
N PHE A 249 1.65 8.10 21.37
CA PHE A 249 0.60 7.47 20.55
C PHE A 249 -0.37 6.62 21.38
N SER A 250 0.16 5.91 22.36
CA SER A 250 -0.58 5.07 23.30
C SER A 250 -1.55 5.87 24.18
N GLN A 251 -1.13 7.05 24.65
CA GLN A 251 -1.94 7.96 25.48
C GLN A 251 -3.12 8.60 24.73
N ALA A 252 -3.06 8.74 23.41
CA ALA A 252 -4.15 9.34 22.64
C ALA A 252 -5.35 8.38 22.41
N LYS A 253 -5.18 7.08 22.67
CA LYS A 253 -6.18 6.03 22.38
C LYS A 253 -6.43 5.02 23.49
N PHE A 254 -5.91 5.24 24.70
CA PHE A 254 -6.09 4.31 25.82
C PHE A 254 -7.56 3.97 26.11
N ARG A 255 -8.49 4.85 25.72
CA ARG A 255 -9.94 4.66 25.84
C ARG A 255 -10.44 3.40 25.13
N ASP A 256 -9.86 3.05 23.98
CA ASP A 256 -10.22 1.82 23.22
C ASP A 256 -9.90 0.53 24.03
N PHE A 257 -9.01 0.65 25.02
CA PHE A 257 -8.61 -0.43 25.93
C PHE A 257 -9.44 -0.47 27.23
N ILE A 258 -10.44 0.42 27.39
CA ILE A 258 -11.36 0.45 28.52
C ILE A 258 -12.76 0.08 28.02
N ASN A 259 -13.17 -1.16 28.30
CA ASN A 259 -14.37 -1.74 27.70
C ASN A 259 -15.46 -1.96 28.73
N ALA A 260 -16.66 -1.45 28.44
CA ALA A 260 -17.87 -1.75 29.21
C ALA A 260 -18.49 -3.07 28.75
N GLY A 261 -18.72 -4.00 29.68
CA GLY A 261 -19.44 -5.24 29.40
C GLY A 261 -20.41 -5.63 30.51
N ASN A 262 -21.01 -6.81 30.36
CA ASN A 262 -21.98 -7.37 31.33
C ASN A 262 -21.34 -7.62 32.71
N GLN A 263 -20.02 -7.77 32.77
CA GLN A 263 -19.25 -7.99 34.00
C GLN A 263 -18.62 -6.70 34.57
N GLY A 264 -19.00 -5.53 34.07
CA GLY A 264 -18.42 -4.24 34.49
C GLY A 264 -17.50 -3.62 33.47
N ILE A 265 -16.94 -2.48 33.84
CA ILE A 265 -15.94 -1.77 33.04
C ILE A 265 -14.59 -2.42 33.32
N LYS A 266 -13.96 -2.95 32.27
CA LYS A 266 -12.66 -3.62 32.34
C LYS A 266 -11.62 -2.75 31.71
N VAL A 267 -10.58 -2.46 32.47
CA VAL A 267 -9.34 -1.86 31.96
C VAL A 267 -8.47 -3.01 31.44
N ASP A 268 -7.87 -2.84 30.26
CA ASP A 268 -6.86 -3.76 29.74
C ASP A 268 -5.49 -3.50 30.40
N LYS A 269 -4.65 -4.54 30.50
CA LYS A 269 -3.31 -4.38 31.09
C LYS A 269 -2.47 -3.39 30.27
N ALA A 270 -2.73 -3.29 28.98
CA ALA A 270 -2.11 -2.31 28.10
C ALA A 270 -2.19 -0.88 28.67
N CYS A 271 -3.26 -0.48 29.36
CA CYS A 271 -3.33 0.86 29.97
C CYS A 271 -2.25 1.11 31.03
N LEU A 272 -1.92 0.08 31.82
CA LEU A 272 -0.85 0.18 32.82
C LEU A 272 0.51 0.13 32.13
N ASP A 273 0.69 -0.78 31.17
CA ASP A 273 1.94 -0.92 30.39
C ASP A 273 2.25 0.35 29.56
N MET A 274 1.22 1.09 29.13
CA MET A 274 1.32 2.38 28.42
C MET A 274 1.62 3.56 29.37
N GLY A 275 1.61 3.34 30.69
CA GLY A 275 1.82 4.38 31.70
C GLY A 275 0.77 5.51 31.63
N ILE A 276 -0.49 5.14 31.41
CA ILE A 276 -1.62 6.07 31.48
C ILE A 276 -1.84 6.44 32.96
N PRO A 277 -1.94 7.74 33.31
CA PRO A 277 -2.21 8.12 34.69
C PRO A 277 -3.55 7.56 35.17
N PHE A 278 -3.66 7.27 36.46
CA PHE A 278 -4.94 6.86 37.03
C PHE A 278 -5.94 8.02 37.07
N ALA A 279 -5.51 9.19 37.55
CA ALA A 279 -6.33 10.38 37.74
C ALA A 279 -6.11 11.46 36.66
N GLY A 280 -7.10 12.35 36.48
CA GLY A 280 -7.09 13.44 35.48
C GLY A 280 -8.16 13.30 34.39
N SER A 281 -8.26 14.30 33.50
CA SER A 281 -9.27 14.30 32.41
C SER A 281 -8.93 13.37 31.24
N GLN A 282 -7.65 13.02 31.08
CA GLN A 282 -7.14 12.04 30.10
C GLN A 282 -6.48 10.87 30.83
N SER A 283 -7.25 10.20 31.68
CA SER A 283 -6.76 9.16 32.59
C SER A 283 -7.66 7.91 32.56
N ILE A 284 -7.19 6.81 33.16
CA ILE A 284 -7.98 5.58 33.31
C ILE A 284 -9.31 5.89 34.02
N TRP A 285 -9.26 6.60 35.14
CA TRP A 285 -10.42 6.95 35.93
C TRP A 285 -11.35 7.95 35.23
N GLY A 286 -10.79 8.95 34.53
CA GLY A 286 -11.57 9.91 33.76
C GLY A 286 -12.39 9.24 32.65
N GLU A 287 -11.85 8.23 31.97
CA GLU A 287 -12.62 7.49 30.96
C GLU A 287 -13.64 6.53 31.58
N ILE A 288 -13.31 5.86 32.70
CA ILE A 288 -14.30 5.06 33.45
C ILE A 288 -15.49 5.95 33.83
N TYR A 289 -15.23 7.15 34.34
CA TYR A 289 -16.27 8.13 34.66
C TYR A 289 -17.12 8.48 33.43
N ASN A 290 -16.51 8.82 32.29
CA ASN A 290 -17.23 9.12 31.04
C ASN A 290 -18.14 7.96 30.59
N ILE A 291 -17.66 6.72 30.69
CA ILE A 291 -18.42 5.52 30.35
C ILE A 291 -19.62 5.37 31.30
N VAL A 292 -19.41 5.55 32.61
CA VAL A 292 -20.48 5.49 33.61
C VAL A 292 -21.57 6.53 33.34
N GLN A 293 -21.19 7.77 32.98
CA GLN A 293 -22.16 8.82 32.65
C GLN A 293 -23.04 8.50 31.44
N ARG A 294 -22.55 7.68 30.49
CA ARG A 294 -23.29 7.30 29.28
C ARG A 294 -24.05 5.97 29.42
N LYS A 295 -23.90 5.29 30.56
CA LYS A 295 -24.45 3.95 30.76
C LYS A 295 -25.94 4.01 31.07
N SER A 296 -26.69 3.03 30.56
CA SER A 296 -28.09 2.81 30.90
C SER A 296 -28.24 1.48 31.66
N TRP A 297 -29.08 1.45 32.69
CA TRP A 297 -29.29 0.26 33.52
C TRP A 297 -30.67 -0.37 33.30
N ASN A 298 -30.72 -1.70 33.30
CA ASN A 298 -31.97 -2.45 33.43
C ASN A 298 -32.12 -2.88 34.89
N THR A 299 -32.74 -2.00 35.69
CA THR A 299 -32.87 -2.16 37.15
C THR A 299 -33.62 -3.41 37.55
N VAL A 300 -34.65 -3.81 36.79
CA VAL A 300 -35.44 -5.04 37.03
C VAL A 300 -34.55 -6.28 36.93
N THR A 301 -33.70 -6.36 35.91
CA THR A 301 -32.81 -7.51 35.71
C THR A 301 -31.67 -7.53 36.74
N LEU A 302 -31.15 -6.37 37.11
CA LEU A 302 -30.12 -6.22 38.15
C LEU A 302 -30.63 -6.71 39.51
N GLU A 303 -31.81 -6.23 39.92
CA GLU A 303 -32.46 -6.59 41.18
C GLU A 303 -32.76 -8.09 41.26
N ALA A 304 -33.37 -8.65 40.22
CA ALA A 304 -33.72 -10.08 40.18
C ALA A 304 -32.49 -10.98 40.32
N LYS A 305 -31.39 -10.65 39.61
CA LYS A 305 -30.15 -11.43 39.67
C LYS A 305 -29.43 -11.28 41.01
N ALA A 306 -29.47 -10.10 41.62
CA ALA A 306 -28.88 -9.87 42.94
C ALA A 306 -29.58 -10.70 44.01
N ARG A 307 -30.91 -10.75 43.99
CA ARG A 307 -31.71 -11.60 44.90
C ARG A 307 -31.45 -13.09 44.67
N GLU A 308 -31.43 -13.52 43.41
CA GLU A 308 -31.15 -14.92 43.06
C GLU A 308 -29.79 -15.38 43.60
N ARG A 309 -28.73 -14.61 43.34
CA ARG A 309 -27.38 -14.91 43.82
C ARG A 309 -27.27 -14.87 45.34
N ALA A 310 -27.81 -13.83 45.97
CA ALA A 310 -27.81 -13.70 47.42
C ALA A 310 -28.59 -14.84 48.10
N ALA A 311 -29.74 -15.26 47.55
CA ALA A 311 -30.51 -16.37 48.09
C ALA A 311 -29.76 -17.71 47.95
N ARG A 312 -29.11 -17.93 46.81
CA ARG A 312 -28.30 -19.13 46.56
C ARG A 312 -27.11 -19.23 47.52
N ASP A 313 -26.42 -18.12 47.76
CA ASP A 313 -25.19 -18.11 48.56
C ASP A 313 -25.46 -17.79 50.05
N PHE A 314 -26.73 -17.60 50.43
CA PHE A 314 -27.15 -17.19 51.78
C PHE A 314 -26.62 -18.12 52.88
N ALA A 315 -26.78 -19.44 52.72
CA ALA A 315 -26.42 -20.40 53.78
C ALA A 315 -24.92 -20.36 54.11
N LYS A 316 -24.08 -20.08 53.11
CA LYS A 316 -22.63 -19.93 53.27
C LYS A 316 -22.28 -18.73 54.15
N TYR A 317 -22.90 -17.57 53.90
CA TYR A 317 -22.61 -16.35 54.66
C TYR A 317 -23.34 -16.29 55.99
N ALA A 318 -24.51 -16.92 56.11
CA ALA A 318 -25.22 -17.03 57.38
C ALA A 318 -24.42 -17.81 58.44
N ALA A 319 -23.57 -18.75 58.02
CA ALA A 319 -22.65 -19.44 58.92
C ALA A 319 -21.49 -18.54 59.42
N LEU A 320 -21.08 -17.55 58.62
CA LEU A 320 -20.00 -16.61 58.94
C LEU A 320 -20.50 -15.39 59.73
N TYR A 321 -21.72 -14.93 59.45
CA TYR A 321 -22.34 -13.75 60.06
C TYR A 321 -23.78 -14.06 60.52
N PRO A 322 -23.95 -14.89 61.56
CA PRO A 322 -25.27 -15.36 62.00
C PRO A 322 -26.19 -14.24 62.48
N GLU A 323 -25.64 -13.20 63.12
CA GLU A 323 -26.40 -12.05 63.61
C GLU A 323 -26.95 -11.19 62.47
N THR A 324 -26.21 -11.06 61.36
CA THR A 324 -26.63 -10.30 60.17
C THR A 324 -27.53 -11.12 59.24
N ALA A 325 -27.53 -12.45 59.34
CA ALA A 325 -28.33 -13.32 58.48
C ALA A 325 -29.84 -13.04 58.59
N VAL A 326 -30.32 -12.69 59.78
CA VAL A 326 -31.73 -12.37 60.02
C VAL A 326 -32.15 -11.14 59.22
N SER A 327 -31.36 -10.06 59.28
CA SER A 327 -31.68 -8.82 58.56
C SER A 327 -31.59 -8.99 57.04
N ILE A 328 -30.67 -9.81 56.54
CA ILE A 328 -30.57 -10.14 55.12
C ILE A 328 -31.76 -10.97 54.65
N ARG A 329 -32.21 -11.95 55.44
CA ARG A 329 -33.40 -12.75 55.10
C ARG A 329 -34.63 -11.85 54.99
N THR A 330 -34.82 -10.96 55.97
CA THR A 330 -35.89 -9.96 55.93
C THR A 330 -35.78 -9.05 54.71
N ALA A 331 -34.58 -8.62 54.33
CA ALA A 331 -34.37 -7.78 53.14
C ALA A 331 -34.67 -8.53 51.83
N LEU A 332 -34.31 -9.81 51.72
CA LEU A 332 -34.58 -10.65 50.55
C LEU A 332 -36.06 -10.99 50.38
N ASP A 333 -36.80 -11.14 51.48
CA ASP A 333 -38.23 -11.43 51.48
C ASP A 333 -39.09 -10.17 51.35
N ASN A 334 -38.50 -8.98 51.56
CA ASN A 334 -39.18 -7.69 51.41
C ASN A 334 -39.39 -7.37 49.91
N PRO A 335 -40.63 -7.02 49.47
CA PRO A 335 -40.91 -6.65 48.09
C PRO A 335 -40.30 -5.31 47.65
N GLN A 336 -39.79 -4.49 48.57
CA GLN A 336 -39.07 -3.25 48.24
C GLN A 336 -37.71 -3.54 47.59
N PRO A 337 -37.27 -2.77 46.57
CA PRO A 337 -35.99 -2.97 45.89
C PRO A 337 -34.79 -2.90 46.85
N LEU A 338 -33.84 -3.85 46.71
CA LEU A 338 -32.55 -3.83 47.40
C LEU A 338 -31.59 -2.82 46.76
N ILE A 339 -31.67 -2.68 45.45
CA ILE A 339 -30.87 -1.75 44.67
C ILE A 339 -31.68 -0.47 44.47
N ALA A 340 -31.10 0.66 44.86
CA ALA A 340 -31.70 1.97 44.62
C ALA A 340 -31.82 2.24 43.11
N THR A 341 -33.02 2.64 42.66
CA THR A 341 -33.35 2.70 41.22
C THR A 341 -33.04 4.04 40.55
N ALA A 342 -32.71 5.08 41.33
CA ALA A 342 -32.35 6.38 40.76
C ALA A 342 -30.92 6.36 40.18
N ASP A 343 -30.76 6.94 38.98
CA ASP A 343 -29.49 6.93 38.23
C ASP A 343 -28.29 7.47 39.02
N MET A 344 -28.50 8.41 39.96
CA MET A 344 -27.40 8.90 40.81
C MET A 344 -26.78 7.79 41.66
N TYR A 345 -27.57 6.88 42.21
CA TYR A 345 -27.07 5.79 43.07
C TYR A 345 -26.45 4.68 42.23
N LEU A 346 -26.99 4.43 41.04
CA LEU A 346 -26.46 3.46 40.08
C LEU A 346 -25.11 3.91 39.50
N ARG A 347 -24.91 5.22 39.28
CA ARG A 347 -23.61 5.79 38.90
C ARG A 347 -22.57 5.60 39.99
N LYS A 348 -22.87 5.98 41.24
CA LYS A 348 -21.99 5.73 42.40
C LYS A 348 -21.61 4.26 42.51
N ALA A 349 -22.60 3.37 42.40
CA ALA A 349 -22.38 1.92 42.43
C ALA A 349 -21.42 1.44 41.32
N GLU A 350 -21.62 1.86 40.07
CA GLU A 350 -20.77 1.41 38.97
C GLU A 350 -19.35 1.98 39.06
N LEU A 351 -19.16 3.18 39.62
CA LEU A 351 -17.82 3.72 39.94
C LEU A 351 -17.10 2.81 40.94
N VAL A 352 -17.73 2.51 42.08
CA VAL A 352 -17.16 1.63 43.11
C VAL A 352 -16.88 0.23 42.54
N ARG A 353 -17.80 -0.30 41.72
CA ARG A 353 -17.62 -1.60 41.06
C ARG A 353 -16.42 -1.60 40.12
N SER A 354 -16.29 -0.56 39.30
CA SER A 354 -15.21 -0.45 38.32
C SER A 354 -13.85 -0.35 39.02
N TYR A 355 -13.79 0.36 40.13
CA TYR A 355 -12.57 0.45 40.93
C TYR A 355 -12.21 -0.86 41.63
N TYR A 356 -13.20 -1.55 42.21
CA TYR A 356 -13.01 -2.90 42.74
C TYR A 356 -12.44 -3.86 41.69
N ILE A 357 -13.00 -3.88 40.48
CA ILE A 357 -12.53 -4.74 39.38
C ILE A 357 -11.08 -4.39 39.02
N PHE A 358 -10.73 -3.11 38.99
CA PHE A 358 -9.38 -2.65 38.70
C PHE A 358 -8.37 -3.13 39.76
N LEU A 359 -8.63 -2.85 41.04
CA LEU A 359 -7.76 -3.28 42.14
C LEU A 359 -7.67 -4.81 42.23
N ASN A 360 -8.79 -5.51 42.18
CA ASN A 360 -8.82 -6.97 42.28
C ASN A 360 -8.13 -7.66 41.10
N LYS A 361 -8.02 -7.01 39.93
CA LYS A 361 -7.33 -7.58 38.78
C LYS A 361 -5.83 -7.33 38.81
N TYR A 362 -5.40 -6.14 39.20
CA TYR A 362 -4.01 -5.69 39.06
C TYR A 362 -3.23 -5.62 40.38
N PHE A 363 -3.92 -5.28 41.47
CA PHE A 363 -3.33 -4.96 42.76
C PHE A 363 -3.83 -5.86 43.89
N GLN A 364 -4.46 -7.00 43.59
CA GLN A 364 -5.03 -7.89 44.61
C GLN A 364 -4.01 -8.30 45.68
N LYS A 365 -2.74 -8.46 45.31
CA LYS A 365 -1.67 -8.84 46.24
C LYS A 365 -1.27 -7.74 47.22
N SER A 366 -1.66 -6.50 46.95
CA SER A 366 -1.39 -5.34 47.79
C SER A 366 -2.41 -5.20 48.93
N PHE A 367 -3.46 -6.03 48.95
CA PHE A 367 -4.54 -5.97 49.92
C PHE A 367 -4.87 -7.35 50.47
N ASP A 368 -5.16 -7.45 51.76
CA ASP A 368 -5.70 -8.68 52.36
C ASP A 368 -7.13 -8.96 51.85
N ASP A 369 -7.95 -7.91 51.76
CA ASP A 369 -9.25 -7.91 51.08
C ASP A 369 -9.52 -6.53 50.46
N VAL A 370 -9.76 -6.52 49.14
CA VAL A 370 -10.00 -5.28 48.38
C VAL A 370 -11.29 -4.59 48.82
N TRP A 371 -12.31 -5.33 49.26
CA TRP A 371 -13.56 -4.72 49.74
C TRP A 371 -13.39 -3.99 51.05
N THR A 372 -12.60 -4.52 51.97
CA THR A 372 -12.25 -3.86 53.23
C THR A 372 -11.58 -2.52 52.97
N HIS A 373 -10.60 -2.47 52.06
CA HIS A 373 -9.97 -1.21 51.62
C HIS A 373 -10.98 -0.21 51.05
N LEU A 374 -11.91 -0.67 50.19
CA LEU A 374 -12.95 0.20 49.63
C LEU A 374 -13.93 0.73 50.70
N TYR A 375 -14.24 -0.07 51.72
CA TYR A 375 -15.08 0.40 52.82
C TYR A 375 -14.40 1.49 53.63
N ASP A 376 -13.10 1.36 53.89
CA ASP A 376 -12.32 2.40 54.57
C ASP A 376 -12.23 3.67 53.71
N LEU A 377 -11.97 3.54 52.40
CA LEU A 377 -11.89 4.68 51.48
C LEU A 377 -13.21 5.47 51.37
N LEU A 378 -14.34 4.78 51.47
CA LEU A 378 -15.69 5.32 51.29
C LEU A 378 -16.43 5.60 52.62
N ASP A 379 -15.72 5.60 53.75
CA ASP A 379 -16.25 5.85 55.10
C ASP A 379 -17.44 4.94 55.48
N VAL A 380 -17.41 3.66 55.07
CA VAL A 380 -18.46 2.69 55.39
C VAL A 380 -18.26 2.14 56.81
N PRO A 381 -19.25 2.29 57.73
CA PRO A 381 -19.13 1.85 59.12
C PRO A 381 -18.85 0.35 59.23
N GLU A 382 -17.95 -0.04 60.14
CA GLU A 382 -17.58 -1.46 60.36
C GLU A 382 -18.78 -2.36 60.68
N GLU A 383 -19.74 -1.83 61.44
CA GLU A 383 -20.98 -2.52 61.81
C GLU A 383 -21.88 -2.88 60.61
N GLU A 384 -21.77 -2.16 59.49
CA GLU A 384 -22.53 -2.45 58.28
C GLU A 384 -21.82 -3.42 57.32
N ARG A 385 -20.50 -3.58 57.43
CA ARG A 385 -19.70 -4.40 56.48
C ARG A 385 -20.18 -5.86 56.36
N PRO A 386 -20.58 -6.55 57.45
CA PRO A 386 -21.13 -7.90 57.38
C PRO A 386 -22.38 -8.02 56.49
N PHE A 387 -23.19 -6.96 56.38
CA PHE A 387 -24.39 -6.96 55.54
C PHE A 387 -24.03 -7.12 54.05
N TYR A 388 -23.04 -6.38 53.59
CA TYR A 388 -22.61 -6.39 52.19
C TYR A 388 -21.91 -7.71 51.79
N ALA A 389 -21.40 -8.48 52.76
CA ALA A 389 -20.73 -9.75 52.52
C ALA A 389 -21.64 -10.81 51.87
N PHE A 390 -22.96 -10.75 52.10
CA PHE A 390 -23.96 -11.67 51.55
C PHE A 390 -24.19 -11.51 50.04
N PHE A 391 -23.68 -10.43 49.45
CA PHE A 391 -23.85 -10.11 48.04
C PHE A 391 -22.56 -10.38 47.26
N ASP A 392 -22.72 -10.78 45.99
CA ASP A 392 -21.58 -11.12 45.14
C ASP A 392 -20.64 -9.92 44.96
N ALA A 393 -19.36 -10.18 45.22
CA ALA A 393 -18.29 -9.18 45.23
C ALA A 393 -18.07 -8.50 43.87
N ASN A 394 -18.33 -9.16 42.74
CA ASN A 394 -18.12 -8.59 41.40
C ASN A 394 -19.39 -7.98 40.80
N TYR A 395 -20.57 -8.43 41.22
CA TYR A 395 -21.82 -8.09 40.54
C TYR A 395 -22.80 -7.24 41.36
N ASP A 396 -22.96 -7.52 42.65
CA ASP A 396 -24.15 -7.07 43.39
C ASP A 396 -23.80 -6.10 44.52
N ARG A 397 -22.68 -6.34 45.21
CA ARG A 397 -22.27 -5.64 46.43
C ARG A 397 -22.19 -4.12 46.26
N SER A 398 -21.57 -3.65 45.19
CA SER A 398 -21.47 -2.22 44.86
C SER A 398 -22.82 -1.57 44.57
N TYR A 399 -23.75 -2.28 43.92
CA TYR A 399 -25.09 -1.75 43.60
C TYR A 399 -25.98 -1.58 44.82
N ILE A 400 -25.80 -2.43 45.82
CA ILE A 400 -26.50 -2.32 47.10
C ILE A 400 -25.86 -1.25 47.97
N LEU A 401 -24.53 -1.16 47.97
CA LEU A 401 -23.79 -0.12 48.67
C LEU A 401 -24.10 1.28 48.13
N GLY A 402 -24.21 1.44 46.81
CA GLY A 402 -24.38 2.76 46.16
C GLY A 402 -25.59 3.56 46.64
N GLY A 403 -26.68 2.89 47.03
CA GLY A 403 -27.88 3.54 47.60
C GLY A 403 -27.75 3.96 49.07
N ARG A 404 -26.69 3.51 49.75
CA ARG A 404 -26.44 3.73 51.18
C ARG A 404 -25.22 4.63 51.45
N LEU A 405 -24.44 4.94 50.41
CA LEU A 405 -23.33 5.88 50.52
C LEU A 405 -23.83 7.30 50.77
N THR A 406 -23.32 7.91 51.84
CA THR A 406 -23.58 9.30 52.22
C THR A 406 -22.74 10.31 51.42
N LEU A 407 -21.59 9.88 50.91
CA LEU A 407 -20.70 10.67 50.06
C LEU A 407 -21.38 11.10 48.76
N SER A 408 -21.05 12.30 48.26
CA SER A 408 -21.50 12.74 46.94
C SER A 408 -20.83 11.94 45.82
N GLU A 409 -21.34 12.03 44.58
CA GLU A 409 -20.68 11.38 43.44
C GLU A 409 -19.26 11.94 43.23
N ASP A 410 -19.11 13.26 43.35
CA ASP A 410 -17.82 13.95 43.19
C ASP A 410 -16.82 13.53 44.28
N ASP A 411 -17.24 13.43 45.54
CA ASP A 411 -16.37 12.95 46.64
C ASP A 411 -15.86 11.53 46.38
N ILE A 412 -16.72 10.65 45.85
CA ILE A 412 -16.33 9.28 45.51
C ILE A 412 -15.33 9.28 44.36
N VAL A 413 -15.57 10.10 43.33
CA VAL A 413 -14.66 10.24 42.19
C VAL A 413 -13.29 10.72 42.64
N ASP A 414 -13.22 11.76 43.49
CA ASP A 414 -11.98 12.37 43.94
C ASP A 414 -11.19 11.46 44.89
N ARG A 415 -11.87 10.78 45.82
CA ARG A 415 -11.25 9.82 46.74
C ARG A 415 -10.64 8.65 45.99
N ILE A 416 -11.39 8.05 45.05
CA ILE A 416 -10.88 6.95 44.21
C ILE A 416 -9.75 7.43 43.31
N ALA A 417 -9.87 8.61 42.70
CA ALA A 417 -8.83 9.17 41.85
C ALA A 417 -7.50 9.32 42.62
N THR A 418 -7.57 9.85 43.85
CA THR A 418 -6.41 10.06 44.72
C THR A 418 -5.78 8.74 45.15
N ASP A 419 -6.59 7.80 45.63
CA ASP A 419 -6.13 6.48 46.10
C ASP A 419 -5.51 5.66 44.97
N GLY A 420 -6.18 5.59 43.81
CA GLY A 420 -5.65 4.85 42.66
C GLY A 420 -4.40 5.47 42.05
N ALA A 421 -4.25 6.80 42.10
CA ALA A 421 -3.00 7.45 41.71
C ALA A 421 -1.84 7.08 42.66
N ALA A 422 -2.06 7.11 43.97
CA ALA A 422 -1.05 6.73 44.96
C ALA A 422 -0.63 5.25 44.82
N ILE A 423 -1.58 4.35 44.58
CA ILE A 423 -1.31 2.93 44.36
C ILE A 423 -0.50 2.73 43.08
N MET A 424 -0.83 3.42 41.99
CA MET A 424 -0.09 3.32 40.72
C MET A 424 1.30 3.95 40.77
N ASP A 425 1.50 5.04 41.51
CA ASP A 425 2.80 5.70 41.66
C ASP A 425 3.78 4.89 42.54
N SER A 426 3.29 3.93 43.33
CA SER A 426 4.11 3.05 44.15
C SER A 426 4.80 1.91 43.37
N GLU A 427 4.42 1.68 42.10
CA GLU A 427 5.16 0.81 41.18
C GLU A 427 6.21 1.61 40.39
N ASP A 428 7.45 1.10 40.35
CA ASP A 428 8.65 1.78 39.85
C ASP A 428 8.46 2.30 38.40
N SER A 429 8.43 3.64 38.26
CA SER A 429 7.97 4.40 37.08
C SER A 429 8.90 4.40 35.85
N SER A 430 9.79 3.42 35.71
CA SER A 430 10.68 3.35 34.54
C SER A 430 9.95 2.74 33.35
N ASP A 431 9.83 3.47 32.24
CA ASP A 431 9.21 2.98 31.01
C ASP A 431 9.95 1.72 30.51
N PRO A 432 9.31 0.54 30.51
CA PRO A 432 9.95 -0.73 30.18
C PRO A 432 10.42 -0.79 28.72
N ASN A 433 9.93 0.10 27.85
CA ASN A 433 10.34 0.18 26.47
C ASN A 433 11.74 0.78 26.30
N ILE A 434 12.21 1.61 27.24
CA ILE A 434 13.55 2.23 27.15
C ILE A 434 14.66 1.17 27.13
N PRO A 435 14.80 0.28 28.15
CA PRO A 435 15.84 -0.75 28.14
C PRO A 435 15.66 -1.75 26.99
N LEU A 436 14.42 -2.05 26.60
CA LEU A 436 14.11 -2.93 25.46
C LEU A 436 14.61 -2.36 24.13
N LEU A 437 14.27 -1.10 23.83
CA LEU A 437 14.67 -0.43 22.59
C LEU A 437 16.17 -0.12 22.58
N GLN A 438 16.77 0.17 23.74
CA GLN A 438 18.23 0.31 23.86
C GLN A 438 18.93 -0.99 23.47
N ALA A 439 18.51 -2.13 24.04
CA ALA A 439 19.07 -3.44 23.70
C ALA A 439 18.85 -3.81 22.23
N TYR A 440 17.75 -3.34 21.62
CA TYR A 440 17.52 -3.48 20.18
C TYR A 440 18.50 -2.66 19.35
N LEU A 441 18.67 -1.37 19.67
CA LEU A 441 19.60 -0.49 18.96
C LEU A 441 21.06 -0.93 19.13
N GLU A 442 21.47 -1.40 20.30
CA GLU A 442 22.83 -1.93 20.53
C GLU A 442 23.16 -3.11 19.60
N ARG A 443 22.15 -3.92 19.22
CA ARG A 443 22.32 -5.09 18.35
C ARG A 443 22.21 -4.77 16.87
N HIS A 444 21.30 -3.86 16.50
CA HIS A 444 20.88 -3.66 15.11
C HIS A 444 21.26 -2.30 14.52
N CYS A 445 21.61 -1.31 15.35
CA CYS A 445 22.00 0.02 14.89
C CYS A 445 23.52 0.12 14.70
N ILE A 446 23.95 0.34 13.46
CA ILE A 446 25.35 0.55 13.09
C ILE A 446 25.55 2.03 12.79
N PHE A 447 26.53 2.66 13.44
CA PHE A 447 27.02 3.98 13.02
C PHE A 447 28.27 3.82 12.16
N SER A 448 28.42 4.61 11.09
CA SER A 448 29.60 4.55 10.20
C SER A 448 30.94 4.88 10.88
N ILE A 449 30.91 5.33 12.14
CA ILE A 449 32.08 5.75 12.93
C ILE A 449 32.52 4.68 13.96
N GLY A 450 31.67 3.68 14.24
CA GLY A 450 31.94 2.58 15.17
C GLY A 450 31.72 1.24 14.48
N GLY A 451 32.63 0.28 14.68
CA GLY A 451 32.65 -1.00 13.97
C GLY A 451 31.33 -1.79 13.95
N GLN A 452 31.32 -2.81 13.09
CA GLN A 452 30.16 -3.69 12.86
C GLN A 452 29.70 -4.39 14.16
N PRO A 453 28.42 -4.34 14.56
CA PRO A 453 27.90 -5.25 15.55
C PRO A 453 27.95 -6.67 14.98
N GLN A 454 28.63 -7.55 15.70
CA GLN A 454 28.70 -8.97 15.34
C GLN A 454 27.42 -9.65 15.85
N LEU A 455 26.57 -10.11 14.94
CA LEU A 455 25.45 -10.99 15.27
C LEU A 455 26.03 -12.30 15.82
N ASP A 456 25.86 -12.51 17.13
CA ASP A 456 26.25 -13.76 17.78
C ASP A 456 25.16 -14.82 17.56
N PHE A 457 25.25 -15.52 16.44
CA PHE A 457 24.33 -16.62 16.11
C PHE A 457 24.34 -17.74 17.16
N GLN A 458 25.43 -17.90 17.93
CA GLN A 458 25.50 -18.89 19.01
C GLN A 458 24.56 -18.52 20.15
N VAL A 459 24.47 -17.22 20.51
CA VAL A 459 23.53 -16.73 21.52
C VAL A 459 22.08 -16.97 21.07
N HIS A 460 21.76 -16.71 19.80
CA HIS A 460 20.43 -16.99 19.24
C HIS A 460 20.06 -18.48 19.33
N LEU A 461 20.99 -19.36 18.93
CA LEU A 461 20.78 -20.81 19.01
C LEU A 461 20.66 -21.29 20.46
N GLN A 462 21.48 -20.76 21.37
CA GLN A 462 21.48 -21.17 22.77
C GLN A 462 20.21 -20.69 23.49
N GLN A 463 19.72 -19.50 23.19
CA GLN A 463 18.40 -19.05 23.66
C GLN A 463 17.26 -19.89 23.05
N TYR A 464 17.35 -20.27 21.78
CA TYR A 464 16.37 -21.17 21.17
C TYR A 464 16.29 -22.52 21.92
N VAL A 465 17.44 -23.10 22.28
CA VAL A 465 17.52 -24.35 23.05
C VAL A 465 17.00 -24.15 24.48
N ASN A 466 17.48 -23.11 25.18
CA ASN A 466 17.17 -22.87 26.59
C ASN A 466 15.71 -22.45 26.82
N ALA A 467 15.11 -21.71 25.87
CA ALA A 467 13.74 -21.19 26.00
C ALA A 467 12.65 -22.24 25.73
N GLN A 468 12.99 -23.50 25.43
CA GLN A 468 12.05 -24.61 25.27
C GLN A 468 10.85 -24.28 24.35
N HIS A 469 11.11 -23.77 23.14
CA HIS A 469 10.09 -23.42 22.15
C HIS A 469 9.22 -22.20 22.48
N LYS A 470 9.65 -21.35 23.42
CA LYS A 470 9.01 -20.05 23.73
C LYS A 470 9.53 -18.89 22.86
N GLN A 471 10.22 -19.14 21.75
CA GLN A 471 10.68 -18.06 20.85
C GLN A 471 9.53 -17.36 20.11
N CYS A 472 9.81 -16.14 19.64
CA CYS A 472 8.88 -15.37 18.82
C CYS A 472 8.55 -16.12 17.53
N ILE A 473 7.26 -16.34 17.25
CA ILE A 473 6.84 -17.01 16.01
C ILE A 473 7.00 -16.15 14.76
N ASN A 474 7.11 -14.82 14.93
CA ASN A 474 7.18 -13.88 13.82
C ASN A 474 8.62 -13.67 13.32
N CYS A 475 9.57 -13.57 14.24
CA CYS A 475 10.95 -13.21 13.89
C CYS A 475 12.03 -14.07 14.55
N SER A 476 11.67 -15.02 15.42
CA SER A 476 12.62 -15.85 16.18
C SER A 476 13.65 -15.07 17.00
N SER A 477 13.40 -13.78 17.28
CA SER A 477 14.36 -12.94 17.99
C SER A 477 14.54 -13.38 19.45
N PRO A 478 15.71 -13.11 20.05
CA PRO A 478 16.06 -13.45 21.43
C PRO A 478 15.41 -12.58 22.52
N PHE A 479 14.58 -11.61 22.14
CA PHE A 479 13.90 -10.72 23.09
C PHE A 479 12.81 -11.46 23.88
N PRO A 480 12.46 -10.97 25.09
CA PRO A 480 11.42 -11.58 25.93
C PRO A 480 10.11 -11.76 25.17
N THR A 481 9.46 -12.90 25.36
CA THR A 481 8.22 -13.27 24.67
C THR A 481 7.05 -13.43 25.64
N ASN A 482 5.87 -13.00 25.20
CA ASN A 482 4.60 -13.21 25.92
C ASN A 482 3.61 -13.97 25.03
N GLU A 483 2.64 -14.63 25.67
CA GLU A 483 1.52 -15.27 24.97
C GLU A 483 0.57 -14.21 24.41
N TRP A 484 0.38 -14.18 23.10
CA TRP A 484 -0.59 -13.34 22.39
C TRP A 484 -1.66 -14.21 21.71
N MET A 485 -2.85 -13.63 21.56
CA MET A 485 -4.05 -14.16 20.91
C MET A 485 -4.55 -13.18 19.84
N SER A 486 -5.54 -13.59 19.04
CA SER A 486 -6.08 -12.76 17.95
C SER A 486 -6.64 -11.40 18.39
N GLY A 487 -7.00 -11.21 19.66
CA GLY A 487 -7.46 -9.90 20.18
C GLY A 487 -6.33 -8.90 20.46
N ASP A 488 -5.10 -9.37 20.59
CA ASP A 488 -3.94 -8.55 20.94
C ASP A 488 -3.34 -7.85 19.70
N VAL A 489 -3.59 -8.41 18.52
CA VAL A 489 -3.24 -7.83 17.22
C VAL A 489 -4.45 -7.18 16.55
N ARG A 490 -4.20 -6.47 15.45
CA ARG A 490 -5.23 -5.99 14.54
C ARG A 490 -6.06 -7.15 13.97
N GLY A 491 -7.36 -6.94 13.73
CA GLY A 491 -8.30 -8.00 13.35
C GLY A 491 -7.95 -8.82 12.08
N ASP A 492 -7.16 -8.26 11.15
CA ASP A 492 -6.72 -8.94 9.92
C ASP A 492 -5.36 -9.66 10.08
N ILE A 493 -4.60 -9.34 11.14
CA ILE A 493 -3.33 -10.01 11.45
C ILE A 493 -3.65 -11.37 12.05
N THR A 494 -3.36 -12.43 11.30
CA THR A 494 -3.55 -13.79 11.77
C THR A 494 -2.33 -14.24 12.57
N VAL A 495 -2.49 -14.44 13.88
CA VAL A 495 -1.45 -15.03 14.76
C VAL A 495 -1.20 -16.53 14.43
N GLN A 496 -1.89 -17.09 13.44
CA GLN A 496 -1.92 -18.53 13.14
C GLN A 496 -0.88 -19.03 12.12
N VAL A 497 -0.06 -18.17 11.50
CA VAL A 497 0.72 -18.57 10.32
C VAL A 497 1.94 -19.47 10.65
N PHE A 498 2.39 -19.55 11.91
CA PHE A 498 3.50 -20.43 12.30
C PHE A 498 3.24 -21.25 13.59
N SER A 499 3.68 -22.51 13.59
CA SER A 499 3.48 -23.48 14.66
C SER A 499 4.73 -23.64 15.55
N ASN A 500 4.71 -23.11 16.78
CA ASN A 500 5.63 -23.53 17.87
C ASN A 500 5.26 -24.89 18.49
N ARG A 501 4.83 -25.87 17.68
CA ARG A 501 4.50 -27.25 18.14
C ARG A 501 3.57 -27.34 19.37
N ARG A 502 2.68 -26.35 19.59
CA ARG A 502 1.61 -26.52 20.61
C ARG A 502 0.63 -27.59 20.13
N ARG A 503 0.25 -28.52 21.00
CA ARG A 503 -0.82 -29.49 20.71
C ARG A 503 -2.10 -28.73 20.33
N GLY A 504 -2.70 -29.08 19.20
CA GLY A 504 -4.01 -28.56 18.81
C GLY A 504 -5.02 -28.89 19.91
N GLY A 505 -5.74 -27.87 20.39
CA GLY A 505 -6.76 -28.00 21.43
C GLY A 505 -7.96 -27.09 21.11
N THR A 506 -9.06 -27.31 21.82
CA THR A 506 -10.30 -26.55 21.69
C THR A 506 -10.16 -25.15 22.32
N GLY A 507 -9.52 -24.22 21.61
CA GLY A 507 -9.37 -22.82 22.03
C GLY A 507 -8.59 -22.00 21.01
N ALA A 508 -8.73 -20.67 21.05
CA ALA A 508 -7.92 -19.79 20.20
C ALA A 508 -6.43 -20.02 20.49
N PRO A 509 -5.59 -20.31 19.48
CA PRO A 509 -4.21 -20.71 19.71
C PRO A 509 -3.39 -19.53 20.24
N LYS A 510 -2.84 -19.69 21.44
CA LYS A 510 -1.86 -18.75 22.02
C LYS A 510 -0.47 -18.95 21.41
N LYS A 511 0.21 -17.87 21.02
CA LYS A 511 1.56 -17.92 20.45
C LYS A 511 2.50 -16.96 21.16
N TYR A 512 3.78 -17.29 21.17
CA TYR A 512 4.81 -16.43 21.75
C TYR A 512 5.23 -15.38 20.73
N ILE A 513 5.10 -14.10 21.09
CA ILE A 513 5.56 -12.95 20.31
C ILE A 513 6.57 -12.18 21.15
N CYS A 514 7.69 -11.75 20.59
CA CYS A 514 8.68 -10.96 21.32
C CYS A 514 8.23 -9.51 21.50
N ALA A 515 8.70 -8.86 22.56
CA ALA A 515 8.34 -7.49 22.90
C ALA A 515 8.59 -6.47 21.75
N ILE A 516 9.60 -6.67 20.91
CA ILE A 516 9.85 -5.83 19.72
C ILE A 516 8.74 -5.98 18.67
N CYS A 517 8.30 -7.21 18.36
CA CYS A 517 7.18 -7.43 17.44
C CYS A 517 5.85 -6.94 18.03
N GLN A 518 5.69 -7.04 19.36
CA GLN A 518 4.52 -6.49 20.06
C GLN A 518 4.41 -4.98 19.84
N LEU A 519 5.53 -4.24 19.95
CA LEU A 519 5.56 -2.81 19.65
C LEU A 519 5.18 -2.51 18.19
N GLN A 520 5.70 -3.28 17.22
CA GLN A 520 5.32 -3.10 15.82
C GLN A 520 3.81 -3.29 15.58
N PHE A 521 3.22 -4.36 16.12
CA PHE A 521 1.78 -4.62 15.98
C PHE A 521 0.94 -3.59 16.73
N LEU A 522 1.40 -3.11 17.88
CA LEU A 522 0.75 -2.04 18.62
C LEU A 522 0.73 -0.74 17.78
N LEU A 523 1.85 -0.38 17.16
CA LEU A 523 1.93 0.79 16.27
C LEU A 523 0.96 0.68 15.10
N GLU A 524 0.83 -0.50 14.47
CA GLU A 524 -0.15 -0.73 13.40
C GLU A 524 -1.59 -0.51 13.86
N LYS A 525 -1.95 -1.09 15.01
CA LYS A 525 -3.28 -0.99 15.61
C LYS A 525 -3.62 0.44 16.05
N LEU A 526 -2.65 1.18 16.59
CA LEU A 526 -2.84 2.56 17.03
C LEU A 526 -2.94 3.53 15.86
N ASN A 527 -2.11 3.34 14.83
CA ASN A 527 -2.00 4.28 13.72
C ASN A 527 -3.16 4.16 12.72
N TYR A 528 -3.73 2.96 12.56
CA TYR A 528 -4.73 2.69 11.53
C TYR A 528 -5.98 2.03 12.13
N PRO A 529 -7.15 2.69 12.11
CA PRO A 529 -8.39 2.14 12.68
C PRO A 529 -8.84 0.84 12.02
N ASP A 530 -9.24 -0.13 12.85
CA ASP A 530 -9.80 -1.40 12.38
C ASP A 530 -11.17 -1.20 11.74
N VAL A 531 -11.34 -1.72 10.52
CA VAL A 531 -12.64 -1.84 9.86
C VAL A 531 -13.10 -3.29 9.90
N ARG A 532 -14.35 -3.51 10.31
CA ARG A 532 -14.91 -4.87 10.45
C ARG A 532 -14.84 -5.63 9.11
N GLY A 533 -14.15 -6.76 9.10
CA GLY A 533 -14.03 -7.64 7.92
C GLY A 533 -12.99 -7.18 6.88
N GLU A 534 -12.08 -6.27 7.26
CA GLU A 534 -10.96 -5.86 6.42
C GLU A 534 -10.01 -7.03 6.12
N GLN A 535 -9.32 -6.92 4.97
CA GLN A 535 -8.30 -7.88 4.54
C GLN A 535 -7.14 -7.09 3.93
N LEU A 536 -6.23 -6.62 4.78
CA LEU A 536 -5.25 -5.66 4.32
C LEU A 536 -4.25 -6.27 3.35
N ARG A 537 -3.78 -5.39 2.48
CA ARG A 537 -2.55 -5.51 1.73
C ARG A 537 -1.70 -4.30 2.06
N TYR A 538 -0.39 -4.43 1.93
CA TYR A 538 0.56 -3.39 2.24
C TYR A 538 1.28 -3.00 0.96
N LEU A 539 1.29 -1.70 0.68
CA LEU A 539 2.11 -1.09 -0.34
C LEU A 539 3.39 -0.58 0.35
N HIS A 540 4.50 -1.24 0.05
CA HIS A 540 5.83 -0.80 0.49
C HIS A 540 6.51 -0.07 -0.66
N LEU A 541 6.73 1.23 -0.51
CA LEU A 541 7.34 2.08 -1.53
C LEU A 541 8.82 2.30 -1.21
N PHE A 542 9.67 2.08 -2.20
CA PHE A 542 11.12 2.22 -2.09
C PHE A 542 11.63 3.22 -3.14
N PRO A 543 12.40 4.26 -2.75
CA PRO A 543 13.00 5.17 -3.73
C PRO A 543 14.08 4.46 -4.55
N TYR A 544 14.24 4.80 -5.84
CA TYR A 544 15.34 4.25 -6.65
C TYR A 544 16.70 4.59 -6.03
N SER A 545 16.88 5.86 -5.65
CA SER A 545 18.09 6.34 -4.95
C SER A 545 17.87 6.45 -3.45
N PHE A 546 17.23 7.53 -3.00
CA PHE A 546 16.91 7.84 -1.60
C PHE A 546 15.69 8.77 -1.55
N LEU A 547 15.08 8.91 -0.36
CA LEU A 547 14.16 10.01 -0.07
C LEU A 547 14.93 11.22 0.46
N THR A 548 14.34 12.40 0.34
CA THR A 548 14.86 13.65 0.89
C THR A 548 13.99 14.12 2.05
N ARG A 549 14.57 14.94 2.94
CA ARG A 549 13.82 15.50 4.08
C ARG A 549 12.59 16.30 3.65
N PRO A 550 12.67 17.22 2.66
CA PRO A 550 11.50 17.97 2.21
C PRO A 550 10.37 17.06 1.68
N PHE A 551 10.70 15.97 0.99
CA PHE A 551 9.70 15.02 0.52
C PHE A 551 8.95 14.34 1.68
N ILE A 552 9.68 13.83 2.67
CA ILE A 552 9.09 13.16 3.84
C ILE A 552 8.23 14.15 4.63
N ASP A 553 8.72 15.35 4.88
CA ASP A 553 7.99 16.36 5.66
C ASP A 553 6.75 16.87 4.90
N ALA A 554 6.82 17.04 3.58
CA ALA A 554 5.65 17.38 2.76
C ALA A 554 4.56 16.29 2.84
N LEU A 555 4.96 15.02 2.81
CA LEU A 555 4.04 13.90 2.95
C LEU A 555 3.40 13.85 4.35
N ARG A 556 4.19 14.08 5.40
CA ARG A 556 3.69 14.19 6.78
C ARG A 556 2.68 15.32 6.93
N ASN A 557 3.00 16.51 6.40
CA ASN A 557 2.13 17.67 6.45
C ASN A 557 0.83 17.40 5.69
N THR A 558 0.90 16.77 4.51
CA THR A 558 -0.29 16.37 3.74
C THR A 558 -1.22 15.46 4.56
N PHE A 559 -0.68 14.46 5.26
CA PHE A 559 -1.51 13.60 6.11
C PHE A 559 -2.08 14.34 7.31
N ARG A 560 -1.30 15.24 7.92
CA ARG A 560 -1.76 16.06 9.03
C ARG A 560 -2.93 16.95 8.61
N GLU A 561 -2.79 17.68 7.51
CA GLU A 561 -3.83 18.54 6.93
C GLU A 561 -5.11 17.73 6.60
N LEU A 562 -4.96 16.54 6.03
CA LEU A 562 -6.09 15.65 5.77
C LEU A 562 -6.86 15.31 7.05
N ILE A 563 -6.15 14.91 8.12
CA ILE A 563 -6.78 14.54 9.39
C ILE A 563 -7.39 15.75 10.09
N GLU A 564 -6.71 16.88 10.11
CA GLU A 564 -7.21 18.14 10.69
C GLU A 564 -8.47 18.62 9.97
N SER A 565 -8.57 18.40 8.65
CA SER A 565 -9.76 18.77 7.87
C SER A 565 -10.98 17.90 8.19
N ASN A 566 -10.79 16.63 8.52
CA ASN A 566 -11.86 15.69 8.87
C ASN A 566 -11.30 14.46 9.59
N GLU A 567 -11.44 14.43 10.92
CA GLU A 567 -10.97 13.32 11.77
C GLU A 567 -11.64 11.98 11.45
N ALA A 568 -12.78 11.98 10.76
CA ALA A 568 -13.48 10.77 10.36
C ALA A 568 -12.86 10.10 9.12
N ILE A 569 -11.90 10.74 8.44
CA ILE A 569 -11.20 10.13 7.29
C ILE A 569 -10.42 8.89 7.77
N THR A 570 -10.76 7.75 7.17
CA THR A 570 -10.11 6.47 7.44
C THR A 570 -9.25 5.99 6.27
N ALA A 571 -9.73 6.18 5.04
CA ALA A 571 -9.08 5.67 3.84
C ALA A 571 -9.23 6.61 2.65
N LEU A 572 -8.23 6.59 1.76
CA LEU A 572 -8.21 7.25 0.47
C LEU A 572 -8.55 6.24 -0.62
N ASN A 573 -9.77 6.33 -1.15
CA ASN A 573 -10.24 5.47 -2.23
C ASN A 573 -9.85 6.06 -3.58
N LEU A 574 -8.80 5.53 -4.19
CA LEU A 574 -8.35 5.92 -5.53
C LEU A 574 -9.42 5.57 -6.58
N ASP A 575 -9.82 6.53 -7.42
CA ASP A 575 -10.59 6.25 -8.64
C ASP A 575 -9.68 5.60 -9.68
N THR A 576 -9.48 4.31 -9.46
CA THR A 576 -8.51 3.50 -10.19
C THR A 576 -8.84 3.41 -11.69
N PRO A 577 -10.10 3.17 -12.12
CA PRO A 577 -10.46 3.20 -13.53
C PRO A 577 -10.07 4.50 -14.23
N GLN A 578 -10.38 5.64 -13.60
CA GLN A 578 -10.06 6.95 -14.15
C GLN A 578 -8.54 7.17 -14.18
N ALA A 579 -7.84 6.87 -13.09
CA ALA A 579 -6.40 7.05 -13.00
C ALA A 579 -5.64 6.18 -14.01
N LEU A 580 -6.04 4.92 -14.19
CA LEU A 580 -5.48 4.04 -15.22
C LEU A 580 -5.73 4.62 -16.61
N ALA A 581 -6.96 5.05 -16.91
CA ALA A 581 -7.29 5.63 -18.22
C ALA A 581 -6.49 6.92 -18.49
N GLN A 582 -6.32 7.77 -17.48
CA GLN A 582 -5.51 8.99 -17.58
C GLN A 582 -4.05 8.67 -17.90
N TRP A 583 -3.47 7.68 -17.22
CA TRP A 583 -2.10 7.24 -17.48
C TRP A 583 -1.94 6.60 -18.86
N ILE A 584 -2.90 5.78 -19.29
CA ILE A 584 -2.89 5.13 -20.61
C ILE A 584 -3.03 6.17 -21.73
N GLY A 585 -3.88 7.17 -21.54
CA GLY A 585 -4.05 8.27 -22.47
C GLY A 585 -2.96 9.34 -22.37
N GLU A 586 -1.95 9.13 -21.53
CA GLU A 586 -0.85 10.07 -21.23
C GLU A 586 -1.33 11.48 -20.84
N THR A 587 -2.53 11.57 -20.28
CA THR A 587 -3.12 12.83 -19.83
C THR A 587 -2.60 13.20 -18.45
N GLU A 588 -2.08 14.41 -18.33
CA GLU A 588 -1.42 14.89 -17.15
C GLU A 588 -2.43 15.35 -16.08
N GLN A 589 -2.96 14.40 -15.30
CA GLN A 589 -3.88 14.69 -14.19
C GLN A 589 -3.45 13.99 -12.91
N LEU A 590 -3.65 14.68 -11.78
CA LEU A 590 -3.41 14.10 -10.46
C LEU A 590 -4.43 12.98 -10.19
N PRO A 591 -4.01 11.83 -9.61
CA PRO A 591 -4.93 10.78 -9.23
C PRO A 591 -5.96 11.33 -8.25
N HIS A 592 -7.24 11.08 -8.54
CA HIS A 592 -8.32 11.52 -7.68
C HIS A 592 -8.58 10.49 -6.56
N PHE A 593 -8.57 10.95 -5.32
CA PHE A 593 -8.90 10.15 -4.14
C PHE A 593 -10.20 10.63 -3.52
N ARG A 594 -11.10 9.68 -3.26
CA ARG A 594 -12.32 9.93 -2.50
C ARG A 594 -12.09 9.58 -1.03
N THR A 595 -12.52 10.45 -0.15
CA THR A 595 -12.52 10.26 1.31
C THR A 595 -13.87 9.79 1.84
N GLU A 596 -14.94 10.03 1.07
CA GLU A 596 -16.31 9.67 1.44
C GLU A 596 -16.99 8.79 0.37
N THR A 597 -17.89 7.92 0.85
CA THR A 597 -18.81 7.14 0.02
C THR A 597 -19.89 8.04 -0.58
N LYS A 598 -20.62 7.55 -1.58
CA LYS A 598 -21.78 8.25 -2.17
C LYS A 598 -22.87 8.64 -1.14
N LYS A 599 -22.85 8.07 0.06
CA LYS A 599 -23.79 8.36 1.16
C LYS A 599 -23.22 9.33 2.21
N GLY A 600 -22.09 9.99 1.95
CA GLY A 600 -21.43 10.92 2.89
C GLY A 600 -20.82 10.26 4.13
N LYS A 601 -20.58 8.94 4.08
CA LYS A 601 -19.86 8.21 5.14
C LYS A 601 -18.38 8.06 4.79
N PRO A 602 -17.46 8.00 5.78
CA PRO A 602 -16.05 7.71 5.52
C PRO A 602 -15.84 6.48 4.64
N GLN A 603 -14.85 6.53 3.76
CA GLN A 603 -14.52 5.41 2.88
C GLN A 603 -13.96 4.23 3.69
N PRO A 604 -14.58 3.04 3.59
CA PRO A 604 -14.06 1.85 4.26
C PRO A 604 -12.94 1.16 3.46
N TYR A 605 -12.79 1.48 2.17
CA TYR A 605 -11.82 0.85 1.25
C TYR A 605 -10.87 1.90 0.69
N GLY A 606 -9.61 1.53 0.51
CA GLY A 606 -8.56 2.42 0.01
C GLY A 606 -7.29 2.36 0.86
N ILE A 607 -6.37 3.26 0.54
CA ILE A 607 -5.11 3.43 1.26
C ILE A 607 -5.44 4.08 2.60
N TYR A 608 -5.10 3.44 3.71
CA TYR A 608 -5.38 3.98 5.03
C TYR A 608 -4.53 5.21 5.32
N VAL A 609 -5.19 6.22 5.88
CA VAL A 609 -4.55 7.46 6.29
C VAL A 609 -3.90 7.24 7.67
N PRO A 610 -2.59 7.49 7.82
CA PRO A 610 -1.92 7.32 9.11
C PRO A 610 -2.37 8.40 10.08
N ARG A 611 -2.96 8.02 11.22
CA ARG A 611 -3.37 8.97 12.27
C ARG A 611 -2.20 9.80 12.81
N TYR A 612 -1.03 9.19 12.87
CA TYR A 612 0.19 9.84 13.33
C TYR A 612 1.16 9.94 12.15
N SER A 613 1.25 11.14 11.58
CA SER A 613 2.17 11.43 10.46
C SER A 613 3.63 11.13 10.82
N ASP A 614 3.99 11.19 12.10
CA ASP A 614 5.36 10.93 12.58
C ASP A 614 5.81 9.47 12.39
N LEU A 615 4.88 8.56 12.08
CA LEU A 615 5.17 7.17 11.68
C LEU A 615 5.54 7.03 10.20
N THR A 616 5.34 8.07 9.39
CA THR A 616 5.92 8.17 8.05
C THR A 616 7.40 8.53 8.17
N GLY A 617 8.29 7.81 7.48
CA GLY A 617 9.73 8.02 7.56
C GLY A 617 10.44 7.50 6.32
N ASN A 618 11.62 6.91 6.52
CA ASN A 618 12.45 6.39 5.44
C ASN A 618 11.78 5.28 4.63
N LEU A 619 10.97 4.45 5.30
CA LEU A 619 10.26 3.35 4.69
C LEU A 619 8.78 3.72 4.58
N LEU A 620 8.30 3.90 3.36
CA LEU A 620 6.92 4.30 3.11
C LEU A 620 6.04 3.05 3.05
N ILE A 621 5.27 2.82 4.11
CA ILE A 621 4.39 1.64 4.26
C ILE A 621 2.95 2.12 4.37
N PHE A 622 2.13 1.74 3.39
CA PHE A 622 0.72 2.08 3.38
C PHE A 622 -0.16 0.83 3.39
N PRO A 623 -0.91 0.58 4.48
CA PRO A 623 -1.97 -0.42 4.46
C PRO A 623 -3.07 0.00 3.49
N LEU A 624 -3.62 -0.98 2.79
CA LEU A 624 -4.64 -0.85 1.77
C LEU A 624 -5.74 -1.84 2.09
N ASN A 625 -6.95 -1.35 2.36
CA ASN A 625 -8.12 -2.21 2.48
C ASN A 625 -8.82 -2.33 1.12
N PRO A 626 -8.75 -3.48 0.44
CA PRO A 626 -9.28 -3.63 -0.90
C PRO A 626 -10.81 -3.79 -0.90
N GLY A 627 -11.47 -3.09 -1.83
CA GLY A 627 -12.87 -3.33 -2.15
C GLY A 627 -13.07 -4.59 -3.01
N GLY A 628 -14.20 -5.28 -2.85
CA GLY A 628 -14.57 -6.43 -3.69
C GLY A 628 -15.35 -7.51 -2.93
N SER A 629 -16.12 -8.32 -3.66
CA SER A 629 -16.93 -9.40 -3.09
C SER A 629 -16.18 -10.73 -2.94
N ASN A 630 -15.01 -10.86 -3.58
CA ASN A 630 -14.17 -12.06 -3.54
C ASN A 630 -12.68 -11.71 -3.60
N ASP A 631 -11.83 -12.70 -3.31
CA ASP A 631 -10.37 -12.52 -3.21
C ASP A 631 -9.73 -12.04 -4.53
N THR A 632 -10.24 -12.48 -5.69
CA THR A 632 -9.74 -12.02 -6.99
C THR A 632 -10.00 -10.53 -7.18
N GLN A 633 -11.21 -10.06 -6.91
CA GLN A 633 -11.55 -8.64 -7.01
C GLN A 633 -10.74 -7.78 -6.04
N LYS A 634 -10.60 -8.24 -4.80
CA LYS A 634 -9.80 -7.56 -3.78
C LYS A 634 -8.32 -7.46 -4.17
N PHE A 635 -7.76 -8.56 -4.69
CA PHE A 635 -6.39 -8.56 -5.19
C PHE A 635 -6.20 -7.60 -6.37
N LEU A 636 -7.12 -7.59 -7.34
CA LEU A 636 -7.03 -6.67 -8.48
C LEU A 636 -7.15 -5.21 -8.04
N PHE A 637 -8.05 -4.90 -7.10
CA PHE A 637 -8.11 -3.58 -6.49
C PHE A 637 -6.75 -3.16 -5.92
N ALA A 638 -6.08 -4.06 -5.20
CA ALA A 638 -4.77 -3.79 -4.63
C ALA A 638 -3.67 -3.62 -5.71
N LEU A 639 -3.66 -4.49 -6.71
CA LEU A 639 -2.72 -4.42 -7.84
C LEU A 639 -2.83 -3.10 -8.59
N TRP A 640 -4.04 -2.65 -8.88
CA TRP A 640 -4.24 -1.41 -9.63
C TRP A 640 -3.81 -0.17 -8.84
N ASN A 641 -4.07 -0.15 -7.53
CA ASN A 641 -3.52 0.89 -6.66
C ASN A 641 -1.98 0.86 -6.69
N ALA A 642 -1.38 -0.34 -6.57
CA ALA A 642 0.07 -0.50 -6.63
C ALA A 642 0.66 0.06 -7.93
N LEU A 643 0.08 -0.26 -9.09
CA LEU A 643 0.53 0.25 -10.39
C LEU A 643 0.45 1.78 -10.50
N VAL A 644 -0.70 2.37 -10.15
CA VAL A 644 -0.87 3.83 -10.23
C VAL A 644 0.06 4.55 -9.27
N ILE A 645 0.24 4.05 -8.05
CA ILE A 645 1.09 4.65 -7.01
C ILE A 645 2.58 4.52 -7.37
N GLN A 646 3.01 3.34 -7.84
CA GLN A 646 4.37 3.09 -8.37
C GLN A 646 4.73 4.15 -9.41
N ARG A 647 3.81 4.37 -10.36
CA ARG A 647 4.00 5.33 -11.44
C ARG A 647 3.94 6.79 -10.99
N HIS A 648 3.00 7.12 -10.11
CA HIS A 648 2.79 8.49 -9.66
C HIS A 648 3.95 9.05 -8.83
N PHE A 649 4.49 8.25 -7.92
CA PHE A 649 5.62 8.65 -7.08
C PHE A 649 6.98 8.38 -7.72
N GLY A 650 7.03 7.59 -8.80
CA GLY A 650 8.29 7.19 -9.43
C GLY A 650 9.17 6.41 -8.45
N MET A 651 8.58 5.42 -7.79
CA MET A 651 9.24 4.57 -6.79
C MET A 651 9.02 3.10 -7.14
N LYS A 652 9.87 2.22 -6.61
CA LYS A 652 9.62 0.78 -6.63
C LYS A 652 8.48 0.46 -5.65
N VAL A 653 7.63 -0.51 -5.99
CA VAL A 653 6.53 -0.95 -5.11
C VAL A 653 6.58 -2.45 -4.86
N LEU A 654 6.50 -2.83 -3.59
CA LEU A 654 6.26 -4.21 -3.15
C LEU A 654 4.86 -4.30 -2.55
N LEU A 655 3.98 -5.08 -3.20
CA LEU A 655 2.64 -5.40 -2.73
C LEU A 655 2.65 -6.73 -1.97
N SER A 656 2.38 -6.71 -0.67
CA SER A 656 2.35 -7.92 0.19
C SER A 656 1.16 -7.96 1.15
N ALA A 657 0.92 -9.11 1.77
CA ALA A 657 0.01 -9.24 2.90
C ALA A 657 0.69 -8.93 4.25
N SER A 658 2.02 -8.76 4.27
CA SER A 658 2.78 -8.48 5.49
C SER A 658 2.98 -6.97 5.71
N PRO A 659 2.81 -6.46 6.94
CA PRO A 659 3.15 -5.08 7.30
C PRO A 659 4.66 -4.82 7.38
N VAL A 660 5.46 -5.88 7.43
CA VAL A 660 6.92 -5.82 7.30
C VAL A 660 7.29 -6.26 5.88
N PRO A 661 8.09 -5.47 5.13
CA PRO A 661 8.47 -5.85 3.78
C PRO A 661 9.27 -7.18 3.80
N PRO A 662 8.90 -8.16 2.97
CA PRO A 662 9.57 -9.47 2.94
C PRO A 662 10.91 -9.46 2.18
N LEU A 663 11.19 -8.41 1.41
CA LEU A 663 12.39 -8.26 0.58
C LEU A 663 12.99 -6.87 0.77
N GLU A 664 14.31 -6.75 0.57
CA GLU A 664 15.00 -5.47 0.53
C GLU A 664 14.86 -4.81 -0.85
N LYS A 665 15.23 -3.53 -0.97
CA LYS A 665 15.05 -2.74 -2.20
C LYS A 665 15.79 -3.34 -3.39
N GLU A 666 16.94 -3.94 -3.13
CA GLU A 666 17.87 -4.48 -4.11
C GLU A 666 17.43 -5.86 -4.63
N ASP A 667 16.55 -6.55 -3.91
CA ASP A 667 16.12 -7.92 -4.21
C ASP A 667 15.05 -8.01 -5.32
N PHE A 668 14.44 -6.88 -5.69
CA PHE A 668 13.39 -6.85 -6.71
C PHE A 668 13.49 -5.64 -7.66
N GLY A 669 12.75 -5.71 -8.76
CA GLY A 669 12.68 -4.71 -9.81
C GLY A 669 11.82 -3.50 -9.42
N ASP A 670 11.00 -3.05 -10.36
CA ASP A 670 10.15 -1.86 -10.21
C ASP A 670 8.82 -2.18 -9.51
N LEU A 671 8.32 -3.40 -9.69
CA LEU A 671 7.12 -3.90 -9.01
C LEU A 671 7.32 -5.35 -8.57
N TYR A 672 7.08 -5.63 -7.30
CA TYR A 672 6.99 -6.99 -6.76
C TYR A 672 5.59 -7.25 -6.21
N VAL A 673 4.98 -8.37 -6.60
CA VAL A 673 3.66 -8.78 -6.14
C VAL A 673 3.75 -10.14 -5.47
N ASP A 674 3.50 -10.15 -4.17
CA ASP A 674 3.45 -11.35 -3.34
C ASP A 674 2.06 -12.03 -3.40
N ASN A 675 2.03 -13.34 -3.15
CA ASN A 675 0.81 -14.15 -3.04
C ASN A 675 -0.19 -13.99 -4.22
N ILE A 676 0.31 -14.01 -5.46
CA ILE A 676 -0.51 -13.90 -6.68
C ILE A 676 -1.58 -15.02 -6.72
N PRO A 677 -2.88 -14.69 -6.77
CA PRO A 677 -3.93 -15.68 -6.91
C PRO A 677 -3.79 -16.52 -8.20
N LEU A 678 -4.10 -17.81 -8.12
CA LEU A 678 -4.01 -18.71 -9.28
C LEU A 678 -4.82 -18.21 -10.49
N GLY A 679 -6.01 -17.64 -10.23
CA GLY A 679 -6.90 -17.13 -11.28
C GLY A 679 -6.42 -15.84 -11.98
N THR A 680 -5.31 -15.24 -11.52
CA THR A 680 -4.72 -14.04 -12.14
C THR A 680 -3.38 -14.32 -12.82
N ARG A 681 -2.95 -15.58 -12.92
CA ARG A 681 -1.64 -15.95 -13.50
C ARG A 681 -1.49 -15.61 -14.97
N GLY A 682 -2.57 -15.54 -15.74
CA GLY A 682 -2.51 -15.05 -17.13
C GLY A 682 -2.09 -13.57 -17.20
N LEU A 683 -2.59 -12.74 -16.28
CA LEU A 683 -2.15 -11.35 -16.18
C LEU A 683 -0.75 -11.24 -15.55
N LEU A 684 -0.54 -11.95 -14.44
CA LEU A 684 0.69 -11.92 -13.65
C LEU A 684 1.37 -13.30 -13.62
N PRO A 685 2.17 -13.67 -14.63
CA PRO A 685 2.82 -14.98 -14.68
C PRO A 685 3.99 -15.12 -13.70
N GLN A 686 4.51 -13.99 -13.21
CA GLN A 686 5.66 -13.90 -12.30
C GLN A 686 5.42 -12.87 -11.20
N ASN A 687 6.24 -12.90 -10.15
CA ASN A 687 6.11 -11.98 -9.01
C ASN A 687 6.86 -10.65 -9.21
N ASN A 688 7.98 -10.67 -9.95
CA ASN A 688 8.89 -9.53 -10.09
C ASN A 688 8.81 -8.94 -11.49
N TYR A 689 8.66 -7.62 -11.61
CA TYR A 689 8.51 -6.91 -12.88
C TYR A 689 9.53 -5.77 -12.99
N HIS A 690 10.16 -5.66 -14.15
CA HIS A 690 11.14 -4.60 -14.46
C HIS A 690 10.65 -3.73 -15.61
N GLN A 691 10.92 -2.43 -15.52
CA GLN A 691 10.64 -1.44 -16.55
C GLN A 691 11.54 -1.69 -17.77
N PHE A 692 12.83 -1.90 -17.53
CA PHE A 692 13.83 -2.18 -18.55
C PHE A 692 14.63 -3.43 -18.20
N LYS A 693 15.26 -4.06 -19.19
CA LYS A 693 16.06 -5.28 -18.96
C LYS A 693 17.31 -4.96 -18.16
N PRO A 694 17.52 -5.59 -17.00
CA PRO A 694 18.74 -5.39 -16.22
C PRO A 694 20.00 -5.68 -17.05
N GLY A 695 20.93 -4.72 -17.08
CA GLY A 695 22.22 -4.86 -17.77
C GLY A 695 22.18 -4.71 -19.30
N ALA A 696 21.05 -4.36 -19.90
CA ALA A 696 20.98 -4.08 -21.34
C ALA A 696 21.59 -2.72 -21.70
N GLU A 697 22.30 -2.66 -22.84
CA GLU A 697 22.76 -1.40 -23.41
C GLU A 697 21.60 -0.70 -24.13
N GLY A 698 21.15 0.44 -23.59
CA GLY A 698 20.08 1.26 -24.17
C GLY A 698 18.69 1.01 -23.58
N ARG A 699 17.66 1.56 -24.24
CA ARG A 699 16.26 1.51 -23.79
C ARG A 699 15.59 0.20 -24.25
N VAL A 700 15.91 -0.90 -23.58
CA VAL A 700 15.28 -2.21 -23.85
C VAL A 700 14.22 -2.50 -22.79
N GLU A 701 12.95 -2.41 -23.19
CA GLU A 701 11.81 -2.72 -22.31
C GLU A 701 11.80 -4.18 -21.84
N ASP A 702 11.26 -4.40 -20.64
CA ASP A 702 11.11 -5.72 -20.06
C ASP A 702 9.63 -6.05 -19.72
N THR A 703 9.36 -6.51 -18.50
CA THR A 703 8.10 -7.18 -18.15
C THR A 703 7.02 -6.23 -17.63
N LEU A 704 7.40 -5.12 -17.00
CA LEU A 704 6.45 -4.10 -16.52
C LEU A 704 5.73 -3.35 -17.65
N PRO A 705 6.39 -2.92 -18.76
CA PRO A 705 5.69 -2.30 -19.88
C PRO A 705 4.65 -3.22 -20.50
N THR A 706 4.97 -4.52 -20.61
CA THR A 706 4.03 -5.54 -21.09
C THR A 706 2.82 -5.65 -20.15
N LEU A 707 3.01 -5.59 -18.83
CA LEU A 707 1.91 -5.59 -17.86
C LEU A 707 1.02 -4.34 -18.00
N TRP A 708 1.60 -3.16 -18.23
CA TRP A 708 0.85 -1.94 -18.52
C TRP A 708 0.04 -2.05 -19.81
N GLN A 709 0.61 -2.62 -20.88
CA GLN A 709 -0.11 -2.88 -22.14
C GLN A 709 -1.30 -3.83 -21.91
N LYS A 710 -1.09 -4.96 -21.21
CA LYS A 710 -2.20 -5.88 -20.85
C LYS A 710 -3.28 -5.16 -20.04
N THR A 711 -2.88 -4.34 -19.08
CA THR A 711 -3.81 -3.56 -18.23
C THR A 711 -4.62 -2.57 -19.06
N ALA A 712 -4.01 -1.92 -20.04
CA ALA A 712 -4.69 -0.98 -20.93
C ALA A 712 -5.79 -1.65 -21.76
N HIS A 713 -5.48 -2.79 -22.37
CA HIS A 713 -6.46 -3.56 -23.13
C HIS A 713 -7.58 -4.11 -22.22
N LEU A 714 -7.25 -4.59 -21.01
CA LEU A 714 -8.23 -5.05 -20.04
C LEU A 714 -9.16 -3.92 -19.58
N GLN A 715 -8.64 -2.73 -19.34
CA GLN A 715 -9.45 -1.57 -18.97
C GLN A 715 -10.42 -1.18 -20.08
N ARG A 716 -9.97 -1.21 -21.34
CA ARG A 716 -10.86 -0.97 -22.49
C ARG A 716 -11.95 -2.03 -22.58
N LEU A 717 -11.61 -3.31 -22.39
CA LEU A 717 -12.61 -4.38 -22.36
C LEU A 717 -13.56 -4.28 -21.18
N ARG A 718 -13.09 -3.85 -20.02
CA ARG A 718 -13.92 -3.58 -18.85
C ARG A 718 -15.00 -2.55 -19.20
N GLU A 719 -14.66 -1.42 -19.81
CA GLU A 719 -15.66 -0.42 -20.26
C GLU A 719 -16.70 -1.02 -21.22
N LEU A 720 -16.23 -1.80 -22.19
CA LEU A 720 -17.10 -2.42 -23.19
C LEU A 720 -17.98 -3.53 -22.61
N THR A 721 -17.54 -4.24 -21.58
CA THR A 721 -18.24 -5.39 -20.98
C THR A 721 -18.90 -5.09 -19.64
N PHE A 722 -18.74 -3.89 -19.09
CA PHE A 722 -19.35 -3.50 -17.83
C PHE A 722 -20.88 -3.50 -17.94
N THR A 723 -21.54 -4.13 -16.97
CA THR A 723 -23.01 -4.16 -16.82
C THR A 723 -23.39 -3.69 -15.41
N SER A 724 -24.07 -4.51 -14.61
CA SER A 724 -24.27 -4.26 -13.17
C SER A 724 -23.01 -4.59 -12.35
N ASP A 725 -22.16 -5.48 -12.87
CA ASP A 725 -21.00 -6.03 -12.17
C ASP A 725 -19.71 -5.88 -13.00
N ASP A 726 -18.58 -5.79 -12.30
CA ASP A 726 -17.26 -5.74 -12.92
C ASP A 726 -16.83 -7.14 -13.40
N ASN A 727 -16.79 -7.31 -14.73
CA ASN A 727 -16.44 -8.56 -15.40
C ASN A 727 -14.91 -8.76 -15.58
N THR A 728 -14.07 -7.82 -15.15
CA THR A 728 -12.61 -7.92 -15.25
C THR A 728 -12.03 -9.22 -14.67
N PRO A 729 -12.50 -9.75 -13.52
CA PRO A 729 -12.02 -11.04 -13.01
C PRO A 729 -12.27 -12.21 -13.96
N ARG A 730 -13.37 -12.18 -14.74
CA ARG A 730 -13.68 -13.23 -15.74
C ARG A 730 -12.74 -13.15 -16.93
N LEU A 731 -12.50 -11.93 -17.43
CA LEU A 731 -11.56 -11.67 -18.52
C LEU A 731 -10.14 -12.11 -18.15
N ILE A 732 -9.66 -11.78 -16.95
CA ILE A 732 -8.33 -12.17 -16.48
C ILE A 732 -8.20 -13.69 -16.31
N ARG A 733 -9.24 -14.36 -15.80
CA ARG A 733 -9.26 -15.83 -15.73
C ARG A 733 -9.18 -16.46 -17.12
N ALA A 734 -9.81 -15.86 -18.12
CA ALA A 734 -9.74 -16.35 -19.50
C ALA A 734 -8.29 -16.34 -20.04
N LEU A 735 -7.49 -15.33 -19.69
CA LEU A 735 -6.06 -15.27 -20.05
C LEU A 735 -5.23 -16.41 -19.45
N THR A 736 -5.67 -16.99 -18.33
CA THR A 736 -4.94 -18.08 -17.66
C THR A 736 -5.15 -19.44 -18.34
N ALA A 737 -6.28 -19.63 -19.04
CA ALA A 737 -6.66 -20.94 -19.55
C ALA A 737 -6.07 -21.25 -20.94
N HIS A 738 -6.30 -20.37 -21.92
CA HIS A 738 -5.81 -20.52 -23.29
C HIS A 738 -5.86 -19.16 -24.01
N PRO A 739 -4.94 -18.83 -24.93
CA PRO A 739 -4.93 -17.52 -25.59
C PRO A 739 -6.22 -17.17 -26.35
N LEU A 740 -6.94 -18.16 -26.88
CA LEU A 740 -8.23 -17.95 -27.56
C LEU A 740 -9.41 -17.78 -26.59
N MET A 741 -9.27 -18.14 -25.30
CA MET A 741 -10.37 -18.04 -24.34
C MET A 741 -10.81 -16.59 -24.12
N ILE A 742 -9.93 -15.61 -24.31
CA ILE A 742 -10.30 -14.20 -24.20
C ILE A 742 -11.31 -13.78 -25.27
N TYR A 743 -11.23 -14.32 -26.49
CA TYR A 743 -12.24 -14.11 -27.52
C TYR A 743 -13.59 -14.69 -27.09
N PHE A 744 -13.58 -15.93 -26.62
CA PHE A 744 -14.81 -16.62 -26.20
C PHE A 744 -15.50 -15.94 -25.01
N GLU A 745 -14.74 -15.58 -23.98
CA GLU A 745 -15.32 -14.94 -22.79
C GLU A 745 -15.81 -13.52 -23.12
N THR A 746 -15.06 -12.77 -23.94
CA THR A 746 -15.49 -11.44 -24.39
C THR A 746 -16.76 -11.53 -25.25
N ASP A 747 -16.83 -12.44 -26.22
CA ASP A 747 -18.05 -12.71 -27.03
C ASP A 747 -19.28 -12.85 -26.12
N ARG A 748 -19.22 -13.76 -25.13
CA ARG A 748 -20.35 -14.00 -24.22
C ARG A 748 -20.75 -12.75 -23.44
N LEU A 749 -19.79 -11.94 -23.01
CA LEU A 749 -20.06 -10.71 -22.26
C LEU A 749 -20.66 -9.61 -23.15
N LEU A 750 -20.19 -9.48 -24.39
CA LEU A 750 -20.75 -8.51 -25.35
C LEU A 750 -22.18 -8.88 -25.74
N VAL A 751 -22.45 -10.16 -25.99
CA VAL A 751 -23.81 -10.66 -26.27
C VAL A 751 -24.73 -10.41 -25.07
N ALA A 752 -24.27 -10.70 -23.85
CA ALA A 752 -25.06 -10.42 -22.64
C ALA A 752 -25.36 -8.93 -22.46
N LYS A 753 -24.43 -8.05 -22.86
CA LYS A 753 -24.63 -6.59 -22.80
C LYS A 753 -25.56 -6.07 -23.90
N ALA A 754 -25.47 -6.62 -25.11
CA ALA A 754 -26.35 -6.24 -26.23
C ALA A 754 -27.81 -6.70 -26.01
N GLY A 755 -28.02 -7.77 -25.25
CA GLY A 755 -29.36 -8.26 -24.92
C GLY A 755 -30.10 -8.73 -26.18
N SER A 756 -31.25 -8.12 -26.47
CA SER A 756 -32.05 -8.44 -27.66
C SER A 756 -31.64 -7.67 -28.94
N ASP A 757 -30.73 -6.69 -28.85
CA ASP A 757 -30.23 -5.94 -30.01
C ASP A 757 -29.07 -6.71 -30.67
N SER A 758 -29.42 -7.78 -31.40
CA SER A 758 -28.48 -8.65 -32.14
C SER A 758 -27.95 -8.02 -33.44
N GLY A 759 -28.24 -6.74 -33.67
CA GLY A 759 -27.90 -6.02 -34.89
C GLY A 759 -26.81 -4.98 -34.65
N GLY A 760 -27.25 -3.74 -34.38
CA GLY A 760 -26.40 -2.55 -34.42
C GLY A 760 -25.43 -2.46 -33.24
N LEU A 761 -25.95 -2.57 -32.03
CA LEU A 761 -25.15 -2.45 -30.81
C LEU A 761 -24.16 -3.61 -30.67
N GLU A 762 -24.60 -4.84 -30.91
CA GLU A 762 -23.71 -6.02 -30.90
C GLU A 762 -22.55 -5.81 -31.88
N THR A 763 -22.85 -5.46 -33.14
CA THR A 763 -21.82 -5.24 -34.17
C THR A 763 -20.81 -4.16 -33.76
N TRP A 764 -21.29 -3.02 -33.24
CA TRP A 764 -20.43 -1.94 -32.77
C TRP A 764 -19.53 -2.39 -31.60
N LEU A 765 -20.09 -3.11 -30.62
CA LEU A 765 -19.32 -3.63 -29.48
C LEU A 765 -18.19 -4.57 -29.93
N TYR A 766 -18.46 -5.47 -30.88
CA TYR A 766 -17.43 -6.36 -31.44
C TYR A 766 -16.29 -5.58 -32.12
N GLN A 767 -16.63 -4.55 -32.90
CA GLN A 767 -15.65 -3.71 -33.58
C GLN A 767 -14.77 -2.94 -32.58
N GLN A 768 -15.38 -2.40 -31.51
CA GLN A 768 -14.64 -1.69 -30.47
C GLN A 768 -13.76 -2.63 -29.61
N ALA A 769 -14.20 -3.86 -29.40
CA ALA A 769 -13.48 -4.84 -28.59
C ALA A 769 -12.38 -5.58 -29.38
N PHE A 770 -12.43 -5.58 -30.72
CA PHE A 770 -11.53 -6.36 -31.56
C PHE A 770 -10.05 -6.13 -31.22
N MET A 771 -9.60 -4.87 -31.24
CA MET A 771 -8.19 -4.54 -30.98
C MET A 771 -7.74 -4.99 -29.58
N PRO A 772 -8.42 -4.62 -28.48
CA PRO A 772 -8.06 -5.11 -27.15
C PRO A 772 -8.02 -6.63 -27.02
N VAL A 773 -8.98 -7.36 -27.59
CA VAL A 773 -9.00 -8.84 -27.53
C VAL A 773 -7.85 -9.43 -28.33
N LYS A 774 -7.58 -8.90 -29.54
CA LYS A 774 -6.48 -9.35 -30.42
C LYS A 774 -5.13 -9.20 -29.74
N GLU A 775 -4.85 -8.02 -29.19
CA GLU A 775 -3.57 -7.73 -28.53
C GLU A 775 -3.37 -8.61 -27.29
N LEU A 776 -4.39 -8.75 -26.42
CA LEU A 776 -4.30 -9.64 -25.26
C LEU A 776 -4.01 -11.08 -25.67
N ALA A 777 -4.71 -11.61 -26.67
CA ALA A 777 -4.48 -12.97 -27.15
C ALA A 777 -3.07 -13.15 -27.72
N GLN A 778 -2.54 -12.16 -28.44
CA GLN A 778 -1.18 -12.21 -28.98
C GLN A 778 -0.10 -12.11 -27.90
N LEU A 779 -0.31 -11.28 -26.88
CA LEU A 779 0.59 -11.16 -25.73
C LEU A 779 0.67 -12.48 -24.94
N GLU A 780 -0.45 -13.19 -24.76
CA GLU A 780 -0.44 -14.50 -24.08
C GLU A 780 0.08 -15.64 -24.98
N GLY A 781 -0.35 -15.69 -26.24
CA GLY A 781 -0.09 -16.83 -27.13
C GLY A 781 1.17 -16.70 -27.99
N GLY A 782 1.88 -15.58 -27.92
CA GLY A 782 3.15 -15.35 -28.59
C GLY A 782 3.13 -15.69 -30.09
N LYS A 783 4.12 -16.49 -30.54
CA LYS A 783 4.26 -16.87 -31.96
C LYS A 783 3.06 -17.65 -32.50
N PHE A 784 2.45 -18.51 -31.69
CA PHE A 784 1.27 -19.29 -32.08
C PHE A 784 0.11 -18.35 -32.43
N MET A 785 -0.24 -17.44 -31.51
CA MET A 785 -1.34 -16.52 -31.74
C MET A 785 -1.06 -15.48 -32.83
N LYS A 786 0.19 -15.05 -33.02
CA LYS A 786 0.54 -14.18 -34.16
C LYS A 786 0.26 -14.85 -35.51
N LYS A 787 0.70 -16.11 -35.68
CA LYS A 787 0.44 -16.88 -36.91
C LYS A 787 -1.06 -17.16 -37.07
N LEU A 788 -1.73 -17.60 -36.01
CA LEU A 788 -3.16 -17.89 -36.06
C LEU A 788 -3.98 -16.64 -36.41
N SER A 789 -3.64 -15.49 -35.81
CA SER A 789 -4.29 -14.21 -36.11
C SER A 789 -4.16 -13.82 -37.58
N GLN A 790 -2.98 -13.97 -38.17
CA GLN A 790 -2.74 -13.68 -39.59
C GLN A 790 -3.59 -14.55 -40.51
N GLU A 791 -3.70 -15.85 -40.22
CA GLU A 791 -4.50 -16.75 -41.03
C GLU A 791 -6.01 -16.55 -40.83
N LEU A 792 -6.46 -16.29 -39.61
CA LEU A 792 -7.86 -15.93 -39.34
C LEU A 792 -8.27 -14.62 -40.03
N GLU A 793 -7.37 -13.64 -40.09
CA GLU A 793 -7.60 -12.37 -40.77
C GLU A 793 -7.79 -12.55 -42.28
N LYS A 794 -6.91 -13.32 -42.94
CA LYS A 794 -7.04 -13.66 -44.38
C LYS A 794 -8.34 -14.40 -44.69
N VAL A 795 -8.69 -15.38 -43.85
CA VAL A 795 -9.89 -16.19 -44.05
C VAL A 795 -11.17 -15.37 -43.84
N ALA A 796 -11.16 -14.45 -42.87
CA ALA A 796 -12.26 -13.50 -42.67
C ALA A 796 -12.38 -12.49 -43.81
N GLU A 797 -11.26 -12.02 -44.36
CA GLU A 797 -11.21 -11.13 -45.53
C GLU A 797 -11.87 -11.80 -46.74
N ILE A 798 -11.49 -13.04 -47.07
CA ILE A 798 -12.11 -13.84 -48.15
C ILE A 798 -13.62 -13.94 -47.92
N ALA A 799 -14.04 -14.25 -46.68
CA ALA A 799 -15.44 -14.40 -46.35
C ALA A 799 -16.24 -13.09 -46.53
N VAL A 800 -15.69 -11.95 -46.12
CA VAL A 800 -16.38 -10.66 -46.23
C VAL A 800 -16.36 -10.12 -47.66
N GLN A 801 -15.22 -10.14 -48.36
CA GLN A 801 -15.08 -9.62 -49.73
C GLN A 801 -16.00 -10.34 -50.72
N HIS A 802 -16.13 -11.66 -50.58
CA HIS A 802 -16.96 -12.49 -51.46
C HIS A 802 -18.33 -12.82 -50.87
N ASN A 803 -18.71 -12.18 -49.75
CA ASN A 803 -20.00 -12.35 -49.09
C ASN A 803 -20.32 -13.82 -48.77
N LEU A 804 -19.34 -14.59 -48.31
CA LEU A 804 -19.49 -15.98 -47.87
C LEU A 804 -20.18 -15.98 -46.49
N ARG A 805 -21.51 -15.98 -46.50
CA ARG A 805 -22.37 -16.02 -45.31
C ARG A 805 -23.76 -16.52 -45.65
N GLY A 806 -24.56 -16.85 -44.64
CA GLY A 806 -25.99 -17.13 -44.76
C GLY A 806 -26.83 -15.92 -45.20
N SER A 807 -28.16 -16.01 -45.03
CA SER A 807 -29.11 -15.02 -45.54
C SER A 807 -29.11 -13.68 -44.79
N SER A 808 -28.59 -13.63 -43.56
CA SER A 808 -28.61 -12.45 -42.70
C SER A 808 -27.20 -12.02 -42.26
N PHE A 809 -27.08 -10.86 -41.60
CA PHE A 809 -25.84 -10.42 -40.93
C PHE A 809 -25.80 -10.85 -39.46
N GLU A 810 -26.70 -11.75 -39.07
CA GLU A 810 -26.72 -12.33 -37.74
C GLU A 810 -25.57 -13.32 -37.58
N ARG A 811 -25.19 -13.54 -36.32
CA ARG A 811 -24.08 -14.41 -35.91
C ARG A 811 -24.12 -15.79 -36.56
N SER A 812 -25.27 -16.47 -36.56
CA SER A 812 -25.41 -17.80 -37.15
C SER A 812 -25.12 -17.80 -38.66
N SER A 813 -25.60 -16.80 -39.38
CA SER A 813 -25.35 -16.63 -40.81
C SER A 813 -23.89 -16.33 -41.12
N LEU A 814 -23.21 -15.51 -40.32
CA LEU A 814 -21.79 -15.19 -40.51
C LEU A 814 -20.88 -16.40 -40.25
N LEU A 815 -21.27 -17.28 -39.33
CA LEU A 815 -20.50 -18.46 -38.94
C LEU A 815 -20.77 -19.70 -39.79
N TYR A 816 -21.74 -19.66 -40.69
CA TYR A 816 -22.11 -20.83 -41.51
C TYR A 816 -20.93 -21.48 -42.25
N PRO A 817 -20.07 -20.74 -42.99
CA PRO A 817 -18.93 -21.36 -43.68
C PRO A 817 -17.92 -21.99 -42.72
N PHE A 818 -17.69 -21.37 -41.55
CA PHE A 818 -16.84 -21.92 -40.50
C PHE A 818 -17.42 -23.24 -39.95
N ASP A 819 -18.72 -23.26 -39.65
CA ASP A 819 -19.41 -24.42 -39.09
C ASP A 819 -19.34 -25.63 -40.03
N GLU A 820 -19.47 -25.43 -41.34
CA GLU A 820 -19.35 -26.52 -42.31
C GLU A 820 -17.91 -27.05 -42.41
N VAL A 821 -16.89 -26.19 -42.39
CA VAL A 821 -15.49 -26.62 -42.36
C VAL A 821 -15.19 -27.44 -41.10
N MET A 822 -15.58 -26.94 -39.91
CA MET A 822 -15.34 -27.64 -38.64
C MET A 822 -16.03 -29.00 -38.60
N LYS A 823 -17.26 -29.09 -39.14
CA LYS A 823 -17.99 -30.35 -39.26
C LYS A 823 -17.25 -31.38 -40.12
N LYS A 824 -16.61 -30.98 -41.22
CA LYS A 824 -15.79 -31.91 -42.04
C LYS A 824 -14.48 -32.27 -41.36
N LEU A 825 -13.79 -31.32 -40.73
CA LEU A 825 -12.58 -31.59 -39.94
C LEU A 825 -12.86 -32.51 -38.74
N ALA A 826 -14.06 -32.48 -38.16
CA ALA A 826 -14.47 -33.42 -37.12
C ALA A 826 -14.65 -34.86 -37.65
N GLN A 827 -15.00 -35.02 -38.94
CA GLN A 827 -15.16 -36.33 -39.60
C GLN A 827 -13.82 -37.01 -39.93
N ASP A 828 -12.72 -36.24 -40.05
CA ASP A 828 -11.33 -36.74 -40.14
C ASP A 828 -10.96 -37.63 -38.92
N HIS A 829 -11.71 -37.53 -37.81
CA HIS A 829 -11.53 -38.32 -36.57
C HIS A 829 -12.39 -39.59 -36.47
N GLY A 830 -13.25 -39.87 -37.46
CA GLY A 830 -14.15 -41.02 -37.45
C GLY A 830 -13.43 -42.38 -37.62
N ARG A 831 -14.09 -43.49 -37.26
CA ARG A 831 -13.59 -44.88 -37.42
C ARG A 831 -13.33 -45.32 -38.88
N THR A 832 -13.55 -44.45 -39.84
CA THR A 832 -13.26 -44.65 -41.27
C THR A 832 -12.24 -43.60 -41.65
N ALA A 833 -11.06 -44.01 -42.12
CA ALA A 833 -10.05 -43.11 -42.67
C ALA A 833 -10.60 -42.52 -43.97
N VAL A 834 -11.39 -41.45 -43.87
CA VAL A 834 -11.86 -40.67 -45.01
C VAL A 834 -10.69 -39.80 -45.46
N ASP A 835 -10.40 -39.80 -46.76
CA ASP A 835 -9.34 -38.98 -47.34
C ASP A 835 -9.58 -37.48 -47.05
N ARG A 836 -8.54 -36.78 -46.61
CA ARG A 836 -8.58 -35.35 -46.28
C ARG A 836 -8.91 -34.49 -47.49
N GLU A 837 -8.44 -34.88 -48.68
CA GLU A 837 -8.79 -34.20 -49.92
C GLU A 837 -10.28 -34.37 -50.26
N LEU A 838 -10.87 -35.53 -49.93
CA LEU A 838 -12.31 -35.76 -50.08
C LEU A 838 -13.12 -34.89 -49.11
N LEU A 839 -12.69 -34.77 -47.85
CA LEU A 839 -13.35 -33.90 -46.86
C LEU A 839 -13.26 -32.42 -47.24
N ARG A 840 -12.11 -31.99 -47.79
CA ARG A 840 -11.90 -30.64 -48.33
C ARG A 840 -12.83 -30.34 -49.51
N ALA A 841 -12.91 -31.26 -50.48
CA ALA A 841 -13.82 -31.13 -51.62
C ALA A 841 -15.28 -31.07 -51.16
N ALA A 842 -15.67 -31.91 -50.19
CA ALA A 842 -17.02 -31.93 -49.63
C ALA A 842 -17.38 -30.62 -48.91
N ALA A 843 -16.48 -30.05 -48.08
CA ALA A 843 -16.71 -28.75 -47.43
C ALA A 843 -16.92 -27.63 -48.47
N THR A 844 -16.10 -27.63 -49.52
CA THR A 844 -16.17 -26.63 -50.61
C THR A 844 -17.52 -26.71 -51.32
N GLN A 845 -17.96 -27.92 -51.67
CA GLN A 845 -19.23 -28.14 -52.35
C GLN A 845 -20.43 -27.76 -51.47
N ASP A 846 -20.43 -28.14 -50.19
CA ASP A 846 -21.55 -27.86 -49.29
C ASP A 846 -21.75 -26.35 -49.08
N ILE A 847 -20.65 -25.59 -48.92
CA ILE A 847 -20.70 -24.13 -48.83
C ILE A 847 -21.19 -23.53 -50.15
N TYR A 848 -20.67 -24.00 -51.29
CA TYR A 848 -21.10 -23.54 -52.61
C TYR A 848 -22.61 -23.75 -52.82
N ASP A 849 -23.12 -24.96 -52.57
CA ASP A 849 -24.52 -25.34 -52.78
C ASP A 849 -25.46 -24.53 -51.87
N HIS A 850 -25.03 -24.20 -50.66
CA HIS A 850 -25.80 -23.32 -49.78
C HIS A 850 -25.87 -21.89 -50.34
N LEU A 851 -24.73 -21.32 -50.73
CA LEU A 851 -24.70 -19.95 -51.25
C LEU A 851 -25.40 -19.84 -52.61
N ASP A 852 -25.36 -20.86 -53.45
CA ASP A 852 -26.04 -20.89 -54.76
C ASP A 852 -27.57 -20.95 -54.60
N ARG A 853 -28.05 -21.73 -53.63
CA ARG A 853 -29.47 -21.71 -53.23
C ARG A 853 -29.91 -20.33 -52.75
N LEU A 854 -29.09 -19.63 -51.97
CA LEU A 854 -29.39 -18.27 -51.53
C LEU A 854 -29.37 -17.25 -52.68
N ALA A 855 -28.38 -17.33 -53.58
CA ALA A 855 -28.28 -16.48 -54.75
C ALA A 855 -29.50 -16.65 -55.67
N THR A 856 -29.86 -17.91 -55.96
CA THR A 856 -31.03 -18.26 -56.78
C THR A 856 -32.33 -17.74 -56.17
N ARG A 857 -32.51 -17.88 -54.84
CA ARG A 857 -33.68 -17.30 -54.13
C ARG A 857 -33.72 -15.77 -54.18
N ALA A 858 -32.56 -15.12 -54.24
CA ALA A 858 -32.44 -13.67 -54.37
C ALA A 858 -32.52 -13.17 -55.83
N GLY A 859 -32.66 -14.07 -56.82
CA GLY A 859 -32.77 -13.73 -58.25
C GLY A 859 -31.45 -13.52 -58.98
N TYR A 860 -30.33 -13.95 -58.42
CA TYR A 860 -28.99 -13.82 -59.02
C TYR A 860 -28.33 -15.18 -59.23
N LYS A 861 -27.42 -15.27 -60.22
CA LYS A 861 -26.58 -16.47 -60.43
C LYS A 861 -25.28 -16.40 -59.64
N MET A 862 -24.78 -17.54 -59.17
CA MET A 862 -23.46 -17.63 -58.55
C MET A 862 -22.37 -17.20 -59.54
N THR A 863 -21.44 -16.34 -59.11
CA THR A 863 -20.31 -15.91 -59.94
C THR A 863 -19.14 -16.88 -59.81
N LYS A 864 -18.35 -17.03 -60.89
CA LYS A 864 -17.14 -17.86 -60.89
C LYS A 864 -16.17 -17.44 -59.77
N THR A 865 -16.00 -16.14 -59.57
CA THR A 865 -15.16 -15.58 -58.50
C THR A 865 -15.64 -15.97 -57.10
N ARG A 866 -16.95 -16.02 -56.85
CA ARG A 866 -17.48 -16.43 -55.54
C ARG A 866 -17.36 -17.94 -55.32
N ALA A 867 -17.42 -18.73 -56.39
CA ALA A 867 -17.14 -20.17 -56.34
C ALA A 867 -15.66 -20.45 -56.01
N GLU A 868 -14.74 -19.74 -56.67
CA GLU A 868 -13.29 -19.81 -56.39
C GLU A 868 -12.99 -19.36 -54.95
N ALA A 869 -13.69 -18.35 -54.45
CA ALA A 869 -13.57 -17.90 -53.06
C ALA A 869 -14.02 -18.97 -52.04
N CYS A 870 -15.05 -19.79 -52.33
CA CYS A 870 -15.40 -20.93 -51.47
C CYS A 870 -14.24 -21.92 -51.35
N ALA A 871 -13.60 -22.26 -52.47
CA ALA A 871 -12.43 -23.14 -52.46
C ALA A 871 -11.25 -22.50 -51.71
N ALA A 872 -10.96 -21.22 -51.96
CA ALA A 872 -9.90 -20.50 -51.27
C ALA A 872 -10.12 -20.42 -49.75
N PHE A 873 -11.37 -20.21 -49.31
CA PHE A 873 -11.75 -20.21 -47.90
C PHE A 873 -11.48 -21.58 -47.26
N VAL A 874 -11.96 -22.67 -47.86
CA VAL A 874 -11.77 -24.02 -47.33
C VAL A 874 -10.30 -24.42 -47.35
N ASN A 875 -9.59 -24.19 -48.45
CA ASN A 875 -8.16 -24.51 -48.56
C ASN A 875 -7.35 -23.79 -47.47
N SER A 876 -7.66 -22.53 -47.17
CA SER A 876 -6.97 -21.80 -46.11
C SER A 876 -7.13 -22.44 -44.72
N TRP A 877 -8.27 -23.07 -44.42
CA TRP A 877 -8.43 -23.83 -43.17
C TRP A 877 -7.58 -25.10 -43.13
N PHE A 878 -7.56 -25.87 -44.21
CA PHE A 878 -6.84 -27.14 -44.30
C PHE A 878 -5.32 -26.97 -44.47
N ASP A 879 -4.88 -25.98 -45.25
CA ASP A 879 -3.49 -25.80 -45.62
C ASP A 879 -2.76 -24.81 -44.69
N ASN A 880 -3.46 -23.79 -44.17
CA ASN A 880 -2.83 -22.75 -43.36
C ASN A 880 -3.18 -22.88 -41.87
N ILE A 881 -4.47 -22.82 -41.50
CA ILE A 881 -4.87 -22.80 -40.08
C ILE A 881 -4.54 -24.14 -39.40
N LEU A 882 -4.84 -25.26 -40.04
CA LEU A 882 -4.45 -26.58 -39.52
C LEU A 882 -2.93 -26.73 -39.39
N THR A 883 -2.15 -26.10 -40.26
CA THR A 883 -0.68 -26.06 -40.15
C THR A 883 -0.20 -25.26 -38.94
N VAL A 884 -0.92 -24.19 -38.53
CA VAL A 884 -0.65 -23.50 -37.24
C VAL A 884 -0.84 -24.45 -36.05
N TYR A 885 -1.75 -25.42 -36.18
CA TYR A 885 -1.95 -26.53 -35.25
C TYR A 885 -1.06 -27.76 -35.53
N GLU A 886 0.02 -27.60 -36.30
CA GLU A 886 1.00 -28.66 -36.63
C GLU A 886 0.36 -29.86 -37.35
N GLY A 887 -0.72 -29.65 -38.11
CA GLY A 887 -1.44 -30.74 -38.78
C GLY A 887 -2.36 -31.56 -37.85
N GLN A 888 -2.45 -31.19 -36.57
CA GLN A 888 -3.16 -31.94 -35.55
C GLN A 888 -4.65 -31.55 -35.49
N THR A 889 -5.47 -32.22 -36.32
CA THR A 889 -6.91 -31.96 -36.39
C THR A 889 -7.59 -32.07 -35.02
N ARG A 890 -7.08 -32.92 -34.12
CA ARG A 890 -7.68 -33.13 -32.78
C ARG A 890 -7.53 -31.89 -31.89
N LYS A 891 -6.39 -31.20 -31.96
CA LYS A 891 -6.15 -29.96 -31.20
C LYS A 891 -7.04 -28.83 -31.72
N LEU A 892 -7.14 -28.71 -33.06
CA LEU A 892 -7.98 -27.71 -33.70
C LEU A 892 -9.46 -27.89 -33.34
N ILE A 893 -9.98 -29.12 -33.39
CA ILE A 893 -11.38 -29.43 -33.02
C ILE A 893 -11.61 -29.24 -31.51
N ALA A 894 -10.63 -29.52 -30.65
CA ALA A 894 -10.76 -29.21 -29.22
C ALA A 894 -10.97 -27.70 -28.97
N ASP A 895 -10.42 -26.84 -29.85
CA ASP A 895 -10.54 -25.39 -29.80
C ASP A 895 -11.72 -24.83 -30.61
N GLU A 896 -12.59 -25.67 -31.21
CA GLU A 896 -13.65 -25.25 -32.14
C GLU A 896 -14.48 -24.08 -31.60
N LYS A 897 -14.93 -24.15 -30.34
CA LYS A 897 -15.73 -23.08 -29.70
C LYS A 897 -14.97 -21.76 -29.55
N LEU A 898 -13.67 -21.85 -29.30
CA LEU A 898 -12.80 -20.68 -29.13
C LEU A 898 -12.49 -20.05 -30.48
N LEU A 899 -12.15 -20.87 -31.46
CA LEU A 899 -11.94 -20.48 -32.86
C LEU A 899 -13.18 -19.86 -33.48
N ARG A 900 -14.37 -20.41 -33.19
CA ARG A 900 -15.66 -19.86 -33.63
C ARG A 900 -15.82 -18.41 -33.18
N SER A 901 -15.51 -18.14 -31.91
CA SER A 901 -15.61 -16.80 -31.32
C SER A 901 -14.56 -15.87 -31.93
N ALA A 902 -13.31 -16.32 -32.03
CA ALA A 902 -12.24 -15.55 -32.64
C ALA A 902 -12.54 -15.19 -34.10
N PHE A 903 -12.97 -16.15 -34.92
CA PHE A 903 -13.34 -15.93 -36.31
C PHE A 903 -14.45 -14.88 -36.46
N LEU A 904 -15.47 -14.89 -35.61
CA LEU A 904 -16.51 -13.86 -35.63
C LEU A 904 -15.96 -12.44 -35.42
N PHE A 905 -15.04 -12.27 -34.48
CA PHE A 905 -14.36 -10.99 -34.24
C PHE A 905 -13.64 -10.49 -35.49
N TYR A 906 -12.89 -11.36 -36.18
CA TYR A 906 -12.22 -11.01 -37.43
C TYR A 906 -13.22 -10.67 -38.55
N VAL A 907 -14.31 -11.43 -38.70
CA VAL A 907 -15.36 -11.15 -39.70
C VAL A 907 -16.01 -9.78 -39.46
N ARG A 908 -16.34 -9.46 -38.19
CA ARG A 908 -16.95 -8.16 -37.83
C ARG A 908 -16.00 -6.98 -38.07
N GLN A 909 -14.70 -7.17 -37.85
CA GLN A 909 -13.67 -6.17 -38.16
C GLN A 909 -13.56 -5.95 -39.68
N GLN A 910 -13.50 -7.02 -40.46
CA GLN A 910 -13.43 -6.94 -41.92
C GLN A 910 -14.68 -6.28 -42.54
N GLN A 911 -15.86 -6.49 -41.94
CA GLN A 911 -17.09 -5.76 -42.32
C GLN A 911 -16.98 -4.25 -42.10
N ALA A 912 -16.33 -3.81 -41.02
CA ALA A 912 -16.11 -2.39 -40.74
C ALA A 912 -15.20 -1.77 -41.80
N GLN A 913 -14.05 -2.41 -42.07
CA GLN A 913 -13.08 -1.98 -43.06
C GLN A 913 -13.69 -1.91 -44.47
N ALA A 914 -14.44 -2.94 -44.87
CA ALA A 914 -15.13 -2.95 -46.17
C ALA A 914 -16.20 -1.85 -46.30
N LYS A 915 -16.77 -1.38 -45.19
CA LYS A 915 -17.72 -0.26 -45.18
C LYS A 915 -17.01 1.08 -45.35
N GLU A 916 -15.87 1.27 -44.67
CA GLU A 916 -15.03 2.47 -44.80
C GLU A 916 -14.45 2.63 -46.20
N THR A 917 -14.05 1.54 -46.88
CA THR A 917 -13.53 1.61 -48.26
C THR A 917 -14.63 1.94 -49.29
N ARG A 918 -15.91 1.77 -48.94
CA ARG A 918 -17.06 2.03 -49.82
C ARG A 918 -17.71 3.39 -49.58
N SER A 919 -17.46 4.02 -48.44
CA SER A 919 -17.86 5.40 -48.11
C SER A 919 -16.82 6.39 -48.58
#